data_AF-A0A0J8S5C4-F1
#
_entry.id   AF-A0A0J8S5C4-F1
#
_cell.length_a   1.000
_cell.length_b   1.000
_cell.length_c   1.000
_cell.angle_alpha   90.00
_cell.angle_beta   90.00
_cell.angle_gamma   90.00
#
_symmetry.space_group_name_H-M   'P 1'
#
loop_
_entity.id
_entity.type
_entity.pdbx_description
1 polymer ?
#
loop_
_entity_poly.entity_id
_entity_poly.type
_entity_poly.pdbx_seq_one_letter_code
_entity_poly.pdbx_strand_id
1 'polypeptide(L)'
;MTIDETHGMNGHSVAIGSDINGPITNGHAHRTNGLRTNGTSTNAAHMNGNSNTMNGANGSRPPISIPMVKFRSQFVQDGRCRVPESRYNIETYYSDMKKPGTVSTQYGYFLDESVDVGALDMSFFTMARSEVERADPQQRLMLEVAHEALEDAGVTDWRGKTIGTYIGNFGEDWLEMLGRETQPWGIHRISGSGDFVVANRLSYEFDLRGPSMTIRTACSSALVALNEACAAISRGDCESALVGGVNLILAPGMSVAMQEQGVLSSDGSCKTFSADANGYARGEAVTAIFIKPLADAIRDGNPVQAVVRATSHNVDGKTPTLSQPSTDVQEALMRRAYELGGITDFSETAMVECHRTGTPTGDPIETRAVARVFGEKGVYISSVKPNLGHTKAASGLVSLLKMVKALQHHIIPPNIKFSIPNPSIPFEEGKLTVPTEATPWPKDRLERVSVNSFGIGGANAHVILESAATYNIPTAVSGFPESPQLLLFTANSSKSITRLVDNYKVWIEQNPDKICDLAYTLARKRTHLPYRAFAIVNNGVIESVSQPINSKSAGPPSIVMVFTGQGAQWPQMGRELLQSDEVFKSSIQSLNQQLQTIAGKKPHYSIKEELKKAGKQSRLSSAKFSQPLCTAIQIALVDTLKTAGIVPHAVVGHSSGEIAAAYATRALTAKEAITVAHHHGAVAVKQERPGTMAAIEMGWREIENYLIPNITIACDNSPKRITISANIDAVKSVVAAIKKEQPQILARLLQVDKAYHSYHMEEIGDHYQSLIEQVIGKAPSMLFFSSVSGNILDSEHKTGSKYWRDNLESPV
;
A
#
# COMPACT_ATOMS: atom_id res chain seq x y z
N MET A 1 -43.58 -42.14 -0.35
CA MET A 1 -44.96 -42.58 -0.64
C MET A 1 -45.87 -41.41 -0.29
N THR A 2 -46.69 -40.98 -1.27
CA THR A 2 -47.95 -40.19 -1.20
C THR A 2 -47.88 -38.80 -0.55
N ILE A 3 -47.94 -37.65 -1.25
CA ILE A 3 -48.89 -37.10 -2.27
C ILE A 3 -50.31 -36.86 -1.72
N ASP A 4 -50.68 -35.56 -1.62
CA ASP A 4 -51.92 -34.90 -2.11
C ASP A 4 -51.78 -33.37 -1.84
N GLU A 5 -51.74 -32.44 -2.79
CA GLU A 5 -52.83 -31.88 -3.65
C GLU A 5 -53.91 -31.14 -2.83
N THR A 6 -54.44 -29.94 -3.14
CA THR A 6 -54.55 -29.10 -4.36
C THR A 6 -55.23 -27.74 -4.03
N HIS A 7 -55.26 -26.83 -5.03
CA HIS A 7 -56.15 -25.66 -5.28
C HIS A 7 -55.63 -24.26 -4.85
N GLY A 8 -55.62 -23.22 -5.70
CA GLY A 8 -56.34 -23.02 -6.95
C GLY A 8 -55.80 -21.90 -7.86
N MET A 9 -56.29 -21.98 -9.10
CA MET A 9 -55.99 -21.19 -10.30
C MET A 9 -56.61 -19.79 -10.32
N ASN A 10 -56.09 -18.93 -11.21
CA ASN A 10 -56.75 -18.09 -12.25
C ASN A 10 -55.58 -17.51 -13.11
N GLY A 11 -55.36 -17.73 -14.42
CA GLY A 11 -56.24 -17.85 -15.59
C GLY A 11 -56.35 -16.47 -16.27
N HIS A 12 -55.55 -16.10 -17.28
CA HIS A 12 -55.83 -16.20 -18.74
C HIS A 12 -54.58 -15.72 -19.53
N SER A 13 -53.92 -16.52 -20.38
CA SER A 13 -54.11 -16.77 -21.84
C SER A 13 -54.10 -15.52 -22.74
N VAL A 14 -53.52 -15.37 -23.94
CA VAL A 14 -52.62 -16.08 -24.90
C VAL A 14 -52.79 -15.24 -26.21
N ALA A 15 -51.73 -14.97 -26.97
CA ALA A 15 -51.78 -15.01 -28.44
C ALA A 15 -50.36 -14.95 -29.06
N ILE A 16 -50.14 -15.87 -29.99
CA ILE A 16 -48.94 -16.14 -30.78
C ILE A 16 -49.03 -15.34 -32.10
N GLY A 17 -47.90 -14.91 -32.66
CA GLY A 17 -47.83 -14.44 -34.05
C GLY A 17 -46.40 -14.22 -34.52
N SER A 18 -45.99 -15.00 -35.52
CA SER A 18 -44.67 -15.09 -36.14
C SER A 18 -44.42 -14.05 -37.24
N ASP A 19 -43.15 -13.94 -37.62
CA ASP A 19 -42.60 -13.65 -38.97
C ASP A 19 -41.95 -12.28 -39.29
N ILE A 20 -40.61 -12.35 -39.38
CA ILE A 20 -39.74 -12.09 -40.55
C ILE A 20 -39.68 -10.68 -41.20
N ASN A 21 -38.43 -10.18 -41.27
CA ASN A 21 -37.78 -9.24 -42.20
C ASN A 21 -38.23 -7.77 -42.33
N GLY A 22 -37.23 -6.89 -42.18
CA GLY A 22 -36.91 -5.92 -43.23
C GLY A 22 -36.97 -4.44 -42.81
N PRO A 23 -36.05 -3.62 -43.34
CA PRO A 23 -35.63 -2.34 -42.76
C PRO A 23 -36.56 -1.19 -43.17
N ILE A 24 -36.46 -0.05 -42.49
CA ILE A 24 -36.34 1.32 -43.06
C ILE A 24 -36.43 2.37 -41.95
N THR A 25 -35.59 3.37 -42.15
CA THR A 25 -35.28 4.62 -41.45
C THR A 25 -36.43 5.62 -41.26
N ASN A 26 -36.12 6.62 -40.41
CA ASN A 26 -36.77 7.91 -40.14
C ASN A 26 -37.83 7.85 -39.02
N GLY A 27 -37.77 8.63 -37.95
CA GLY A 27 -36.99 9.83 -37.66
C GLY A 27 -37.92 10.84 -36.98
N HIS A 28 -37.61 11.25 -35.75
CA HIS A 28 -37.98 12.51 -35.07
C HIS A 28 -37.44 12.38 -33.63
N ALA A 29 -36.31 12.99 -33.25
CA ALA A 29 -36.03 14.42 -33.04
C ALA A 29 -36.65 15.00 -31.75
N HIS A 30 -35.87 14.96 -30.67
CA HIS A 30 -35.64 16.08 -29.73
C HIS A 30 -34.20 15.88 -29.19
N ARG A 31 -33.20 16.58 -29.75
CA ARG A 31 -32.65 17.89 -29.29
C ARG A 31 -32.22 17.87 -27.82
N THR A 32 -31.01 18.28 -27.40
CA THR A 32 -29.76 18.71 -28.06
C THR A 32 -28.73 19.01 -26.96
N ASN A 33 -27.48 18.63 -27.24
CA ASN A 33 -26.22 19.42 -27.14
C ASN A 33 -25.72 20.01 -25.81
N GLY A 34 -24.41 19.83 -25.60
CA GLY A 34 -23.60 20.66 -24.72
C GLY A 34 -22.11 20.32 -24.72
N LEU A 35 -21.42 20.51 -25.86
CA LEU A 35 -19.95 20.53 -25.97
C LEU A 35 -19.36 21.82 -25.34
N ARG A 36 -18.24 21.62 -24.62
CA ARG A 36 -17.09 22.54 -24.34
C ARG A 36 -17.29 23.86 -23.60
N THR A 37 -16.39 24.09 -22.63
CA THR A 37 -15.70 25.39 -22.44
C THR A 37 -14.26 25.19 -21.92
N ASN A 38 -13.30 25.75 -22.66
CA ASN A 38 -11.97 26.16 -22.21
C ASN A 38 -12.00 27.67 -21.90
N GLY A 39 -11.17 28.12 -20.96
CA GLY A 39 -10.80 29.52 -20.69
C GLY A 39 -10.13 29.60 -19.31
N THR A 40 -8.97 30.23 -19.09
CA THR A 40 -8.47 31.49 -19.66
C THR A 40 -6.95 31.53 -19.77
N SER A 41 -6.51 32.26 -20.79
CA SER A 41 -5.17 32.70 -21.18
C SER A 41 -4.59 33.82 -20.32
N THR A 42 -3.25 33.88 -20.22
CA THR A 42 -2.47 35.13 -20.17
C THR A 42 -1.36 35.10 -21.22
N ASN A 43 -1.22 36.21 -21.94
CA ASN A 43 -0.33 36.43 -23.08
C ASN A 43 1.14 36.68 -22.68
N ALA A 44 2.09 36.17 -23.47
CA ALA A 44 3.32 36.90 -23.85
C ALA A 44 4.01 36.28 -25.09
N ALA A 45 3.93 37.03 -26.20
CA ALA A 45 4.89 37.25 -27.31
C ALA A 45 5.79 36.14 -27.93
N HIS A 46 5.69 36.10 -29.27
CA HIS A 46 6.51 35.49 -30.34
C HIS A 46 8.04 35.37 -30.17
N MET A 47 8.62 34.29 -30.70
CA MET A 47 9.57 34.29 -31.85
C MET A 47 9.72 32.89 -32.49
N ASN A 48 9.94 32.89 -33.82
CA ASN A 48 10.01 31.76 -34.76
C ASN A 48 11.19 30.79 -34.55
N GLY A 49 11.02 29.54 -34.97
CA GLY A 49 12.13 28.63 -35.31
C GLY A 49 11.69 27.19 -35.61
N ASN A 50 11.69 26.82 -36.90
CA ASN A 50 11.41 25.47 -37.44
C ASN A 50 12.14 24.33 -36.72
N SER A 51 11.43 23.23 -36.45
CA SER A 51 11.82 21.89 -36.93
C SER A 51 10.64 20.92 -36.81
N ASN A 52 10.36 20.21 -37.91
CA ASN A 52 9.39 19.12 -37.97
C ASN A 52 9.87 17.95 -37.10
N THR A 53 9.14 17.62 -36.05
CA THR A 53 9.19 16.32 -35.40
C THR A 53 7.80 15.70 -35.42
N MET A 54 7.69 14.55 -36.08
CA MET A 54 6.52 13.69 -36.00
C MET A 54 6.32 13.25 -34.55
N ASN A 55 5.30 13.80 -33.90
CA ASN A 55 4.72 13.23 -32.70
C ASN A 55 4.07 11.89 -33.04
N GLY A 56 4.65 10.80 -32.55
CA GLY A 56 4.07 9.46 -32.64
C GLY A 56 4.53 8.58 -31.47
N ALA A 57 3.56 8.04 -30.74
CA ALA A 57 3.69 6.94 -29.77
C ALA A 57 4.36 7.21 -28.40
N ASN A 58 3.82 8.17 -27.65
CA ASN A 58 3.81 8.14 -26.18
C ASN A 58 2.39 7.83 -25.69
N GLY A 59 2.07 6.55 -25.56
CA GLY A 59 0.81 6.06 -25.01
C GLY A 59 0.89 4.53 -24.84
N SER A 60 0.41 4.03 -23.70
CA SER A 60 0.22 2.60 -23.37
C SER A 60 1.44 1.67 -23.45
N ARG A 61 2.35 1.73 -22.47
CA ARG A 61 3.33 0.65 -22.19
C ARG A 61 3.22 0.26 -20.71
N PRO A 62 3.02 -1.01 -20.33
CA PRO A 62 2.77 -1.31 -18.94
C PRO A 62 4.02 -1.64 -18.11
N PRO A 63 4.20 -1.14 -16.87
CA PRO A 63 5.24 -1.61 -15.97
C PRO A 63 4.81 -2.89 -15.25
N ILE A 64 5.79 -3.57 -14.67
CA ILE A 64 5.62 -4.81 -13.90
C ILE A 64 5.93 -4.55 -12.42
N SER A 65 5.09 -5.06 -11.52
CA SER A 65 5.40 -5.28 -10.10
C SER A 65 5.39 -6.78 -9.78
N ILE A 66 6.25 -7.20 -8.85
CA ILE A 66 6.62 -8.59 -8.55
C ILE A 66 6.68 -8.79 -7.03
N PRO A 67 5.88 -9.69 -6.44
CA PRO A 67 5.97 -10.00 -5.01
C PRO A 67 7.35 -10.47 -4.57
N MET A 68 7.78 -9.97 -3.42
CA MET A 68 9.11 -10.21 -2.87
C MET A 68 9.16 -11.54 -2.08
N VAL A 69 9.25 -12.67 -2.77
CA VAL A 69 9.81 -13.90 -2.17
C VAL A 69 11.34 -13.81 -2.24
N LYS A 70 12.09 -14.53 -1.39
CA LYS A 70 13.58 -14.57 -1.35
C LYS A 70 14.19 -15.05 -2.70
N PHE A 71 14.12 -14.20 -3.72
CA PHE A 71 14.41 -14.48 -5.13
C PHE A 71 15.91 -14.39 -5.47
N ARG A 72 16.73 -13.78 -4.59
CA ARG A 72 18.12 -13.42 -4.91
C ARG A 72 19.10 -14.59 -4.90
N SER A 73 18.87 -15.62 -4.08
CA SER A 73 19.77 -16.80 -3.99
C SER A 73 19.39 -17.95 -4.93
N GLN A 74 18.17 -17.97 -5.48
CA GLN A 74 17.66 -19.11 -6.23
C GLN A 74 18.15 -19.17 -7.69
N PHE A 75 18.39 -18.02 -8.33
CA PHE A 75 18.83 -17.99 -9.74
C PHE A 75 20.31 -18.27 -9.98
N VAL A 76 21.06 -18.53 -8.91
CA VAL A 76 22.46 -18.95 -8.96
C VAL A 76 22.66 -20.39 -8.44
N GLN A 77 21.60 -21.01 -7.91
CA GLN A 77 21.63 -22.37 -7.34
C GLN A 77 20.80 -23.35 -8.18
N ASP A 78 21.07 -24.65 -8.00
CA ASP A 78 20.28 -25.73 -8.58
C ASP A 78 19.21 -26.17 -7.58
N GLY A 79 17.94 -25.91 -7.90
CA GLY A 79 16.79 -26.29 -7.08
C GLY A 79 16.36 -27.76 -7.24
N ARG A 80 17.15 -28.61 -7.91
CA ARG A 80 16.80 -30.01 -8.14
C ARG A 80 16.76 -30.77 -6.82
N CYS A 81 15.63 -31.41 -6.55
CA CYS A 81 15.46 -32.32 -5.42
C CYS A 81 14.81 -33.63 -5.87
N ARG A 82 14.86 -34.64 -4.99
CA ARG A 82 14.11 -35.87 -5.20
C ARG A 82 12.62 -35.58 -5.05
N VAL A 83 11.74 -36.31 -5.75
CA VAL A 83 10.28 -36.18 -5.58
C VAL A 83 9.92 -36.29 -4.08
N PRO A 84 9.29 -35.26 -3.49
CA PRO A 84 8.88 -35.30 -2.10
C PRO A 84 7.82 -36.37 -1.85
N GLU A 85 7.88 -37.06 -0.70
CA GLU A 85 6.88 -38.05 -0.31
C GLU A 85 5.48 -37.45 -0.18
N SER A 86 5.41 -36.15 0.16
CA SER A 86 4.18 -35.37 0.22
C SER A 86 3.45 -35.21 -1.13
N ARG A 87 4.10 -35.53 -2.27
CA ARG A 87 3.48 -35.51 -3.61
C ARG A 87 2.98 -36.89 -4.00
N TYR A 88 3.89 -37.84 -4.16
CA TYR A 88 3.58 -39.24 -4.47
C TYR A 88 4.79 -40.15 -4.21
N ASN A 89 4.53 -41.46 -4.02
CA ASN A 89 5.58 -42.45 -3.87
C ASN A 89 6.29 -42.73 -5.20
N ILE A 90 7.41 -42.04 -5.45
CA ILE A 90 8.19 -42.19 -6.69
C ILE A 90 8.81 -43.59 -6.86
N GLU A 91 9.05 -44.36 -5.79
CA GLU A 91 9.61 -45.73 -5.92
C GLU A 91 8.67 -46.67 -6.67
N THR A 92 7.36 -46.41 -6.65
CA THR A 92 6.37 -47.20 -7.41
C THR A 92 6.43 -46.95 -8.92
N TYR A 93 6.92 -45.78 -9.33
CA TYR A 93 6.91 -45.34 -10.73
C TYR A 93 8.30 -45.28 -11.35
N TYR A 94 9.36 -45.24 -10.54
CA TYR A 94 10.72 -45.20 -11.05
C TYR A 94 11.12 -46.54 -11.69
N SER A 95 11.72 -46.48 -12.88
CA SER A 95 12.44 -47.61 -13.45
C SER A 95 13.60 -47.12 -14.32
N ASP A 96 14.74 -47.77 -14.15
CA ASP A 96 15.92 -47.67 -15.02
C ASP A 96 15.65 -48.20 -16.44
N MET A 97 14.65 -49.07 -16.59
CA MET A 97 14.13 -49.54 -17.87
C MET A 97 12.95 -48.70 -18.34
N LYS A 98 12.94 -48.32 -19.61
CA LYS A 98 11.80 -47.65 -20.25
C LYS A 98 10.65 -48.65 -20.44
N LYS A 99 9.69 -48.67 -19.51
CA LYS A 99 8.49 -49.50 -19.54
C LYS A 99 7.25 -48.60 -19.49
N PRO A 100 6.10 -49.03 -20.06
CA PRO A 100 4.85 -48.29 -19.90
C PRO A 100 4.54 -48.05 -18.42
N GLY A 101 4.06 -46.85 -18.07
CA GLY A 101 3.72 -46.52 -16.69
C GLY A 101 4.89 -46.12 -15.78
N THR A 102 6.13 -46.08 -16.27
CA THR A 102 7.32 -45.71 -15.46
C THR A 102 7.90 -44.35 -15.82
N VAL A 103 8.74 -43.81 -14.93
CA VAL A 103 9.57 -42.62 -15.15
C VAL A 103 11.04 -42.97 -14.94
N SER A 104 11.94 -42.45 -15.78
CA SER A 104 13.37 -42.78 -15.68
C SER A 104 14.16 -41.88 -14.72
N THR A 105 13.48 -41.07 -13.92
CA THR A 105 14.12 -40.18 -12.95
C THR A 105 13.32 -40.12 -11.66
N GLN A 106 14.03 -39.97 -10.54
CA GLN A 106 13.46 -39.75 -9.22
C GLN A 106 13.50 -38.26 -8.81
N TYR A 107 13.92 -37.38 -9.72
CA TYR A 107 14.23 -35.99 -9.43
C TYR A 107 13.36 -35.01 -10.22
N GLY A 108 13.17 -33.83 -9.65
CA GLY A 108 12.47 -32.70 -10.27
C GLY A 108 12.75 -31.42 -9.48
N TYR A 109 11.92 -30.41 -9.69
CA TYR A 109 12.03 -29.12 -9.02
C TYR A 109 10.69 -28.84 -8.34
N PHE A 110 10.65 -28.90 -7.01
CA PHE A 110 9.41 -28.81 -6.24
C PHE A 110 9.42 -27.53 -5.39
N LEU A 111 8.23 -27.03 -5.05
CA LEU A 111 8.12 -26.02 -4.00
C LEU A 111 8.70 -26.59 -2.71
N ASP A 112 9.38 -25.72 -1.95
CA ASP A 112 9.98 -26.07 -0.66
C ASP A 112 8.93 -26.70 0.27
N GLU A 113 9.32 -27.73 1.04
CA GLU A 113 8.37 -28.45 1.91
C GLU A 113 7.83 -27.59 3.08
N SER A 114 8.39 -26.41 3.32
CA SER A 114 7.78 -25.40 4.20
C SER A 114 6.49 -24.79 3.63
N VAL A 115 6.24 -24.95 2.32
CA VAL A 115 4.98 -24.58 1.67
C VAL A 115 4.01 -25.75 1.76
N ASP A 116 3.04 -25.62 2.65
CA ASP A 116 1.91 -26.55 2.70
C ASP A 116 0.95 -26.28 1.55
N VAL A 117 1.07 -27.06 0.47
CA VAL A 117 0.21 -26.99 -0.72
C VAL A 117 -1.28 -27.27 -0.39
N GLY A 118 -1.57 -27.86 0.77
CA GLY A 118 -2.91 -28.11 1.28
C GLY A 118 -3.48 -26.96 2.14
N ALA A 119 -2.70 -25.94 2.48
CA ALA A 119 -3.15 -24.85 3.35
C ALA A 119 -3.80 -23.69 2.58
N LEU A 120 -4.61 -22.91 3.30
CA LEU A 120 -5.09 -21.59 2.90
C LEU A 120 -5.45 -20.79 4.18
N ASP A 121 -5.07 -19.51 4.24
CA ASP A 121 -5.52 -18.62 5.34
C ASP A 121 -7.01 -18.25 5.18
N MET A 122 -7.88 -19.10 5.72
CA MET A 122 -9.34 -18.87 5.74
C MET A 122 -9.77 -17.70 6.64
N SER A 123 -8.86 -17.11 7.44
CA SER A 123 -9.20 -15.85 8.10
C SER A 123 -9.28 -14.74 7.06
N PHE A 124 -8.38 -14.77 6.07
CA PHE A 124 -8.20 -13.73 5.07
C PHE A 124 -9.06 -13.93 3.83
N PHE A 125 -9.13 -15.16 3.30
CA PHE A 125 -9.92 -15.52 2.12
C PHE A 125 -11.25 -16.16 2.50
N THR A 126 -12.32 -15.81 1.82
CA THR A 126 -13.71 -16.09 2.26
C THR A 126 -14.21 -17.50 1.94
N MET A 127 -13.31 -18.48 1.86
CA MET A 127 -13.63 -19.87 1.52
C MET A 127 -14.05 -20.69 2.74
N ALA A 128 -15.18 -21.37 2.64
CA ALA A 128 -15.61 -22.31 3.68
C ALA A 128 -14.73 -23.56 3.68
N ARG A 129 -14.56 -24.21 4.83
CA ARG A 129 -13.74 -25.44 4.95
C ARG A 129 -14.11 -26.51 3.92
N SER A 130 -15.40 -26.76 3.70
CA SER A 130 -15.88 -27.76 2.75
C SER A 130 -15.52 -27.44 1.29
N GLU A 131 -15.28 -26.16 0.98
CA GLU A 131 -14.81 -25.71 -0.32
C GLU A 131 -13.29 -25.88 -0.46
N VAL A 132 -12.54 -25.46 0.57
CA VAL A 132 -11.07 -25.60 0.62
C VAL A 132 -10.63 -27.06 0.46
N GLU A 133 -11.33 -28.00 1.10
CA GLU A 133 -11.06 -29.44 1.00
C GLU A 133 -11.21 -30.01 -0.43
N ARG A 134 -11.99 -29.35 -1.29
CA ARG A 134 -12.19 -29.74 -2.70
C ARG A 134 -11.39 -28.89 -3.69
N ALA A 135 -10.89 -27.74 -3.24
CA ALA A 135 -10.19 -26.78 -4.07
C ALA A 135 -8.81 -27.30 -4.50
N ASP A 136 -8.53 -27.28 -5.79
CA ASP A 136 -7.19 -27.48 -6.35
C ASP A 136 -6.17 -26.60 -5.59
N PRO A 137 -5.06 -27.16 -5.06
CA PRO A 137 -3.94 -26.37 -4.53
C PRO A 137 -3.51 -25.20 -5.40
N GLN A 138 -3.62 -25.31 -6.74
CA GLN A 138 -3.27 -24.25 -7.68
C GLN A 138 -4.09 -22.97 -7.46
N GLN A 139 -5.41 -23.07 -7.25
CA GLN A 139 -6.24 -21.88 -7.01
C GLN A 139 -6.00 -21.27 -5.62
N ARG A 140 -5.67 -22.09 -4.62
CA ARG A 140 -5.39 -21.63 -3.25
C ARG A 140 -4.10 -20.83 -3.17
N LEU A 141 -3.01 -21.38 -3.72
CA LEU A 141 -1.73 -20.68 -3.75
C LEU A 141 -1.79 -19.44 -4.66
N MET A 142 -2.56 -19.47 -5.74
CA MET A 142 -2.75 -18.28 -6.58
C MET A 142 -3.46 -17.14 -5.84
N LEU A 143 -4.33 -17.40 -4.86
CA LEU A 143 -4.93 -16.34 -4.03
C LEU A 143 -3.87 -15.61 -3.20
N GLU A 144 -2.99 -16.36 -2.54
CA GLU A 144 -1.90 -15.79 -1.73
C GLU A 144 -0.92 -15.01 -2.62
N VAL A 145 -0.43 -15.63 -3.70
CA VAL A 145 0.55 -15.00 -4.60
C VAL A 145 -0.03 -13.79 -5.35
N ALA A 146 -1.32 -13.82 -5.70
CA ALA A 146 -2.00 -12.66 -6.28
C ALA A 146 -2.12 -11.49 -5.29
N HIS A 147 -2.45 -11.80 -4.02
CA HIS A 147 -2.52 -10.77 -2.98
C HIS A 147 -1.15 -10.15 -2.74
N GLU A 148 -0.10 -10.97 -2.64
CA GLU A 148 1.28 -10.49 -2.51
C GLU A 148 1.69 -9.61 -3.70
N ALA A 149 1.27 -9.96 -4.93
CA ALA A 149 1.56 -9.15 -6.10
C ALA A 149 0.87 -7.77 -6.06
N LEU A 150 -0.35 -7.70 -5.54
CA LEU A 150 -1.04 -6.42 -5.32
C LEU A 150 -0.35 -5.58 -4.22
N GLU A 151 0.06 -6.22 -3.12
CA GLU A 151 0.80 -5.54 -2.04
C GLU A 151 2.16 -5.01 -2.52
N ASP A 152 2.90 -5.80 -3.30
CA ASP A 152 4.16 -5.37 -3.89
C ASP A 152 3.96 -4.21 -4.88
N ALA A 153 2.85 -4.21 -5.63
CA ALA A 153 2.49 -3.12 -6.52
C ALA A 153 2.05 -1.85 -5.78
N GLY A 154 1.92 -1.92 -4.45
CA GLY A 154 1.39 -0.83 -3.64
C GLY A 154 -0.05 -0.46 -4.03
N VAL A 155 -0.80 -1.41 -4.58
CA VAL A 155 -2.21 -1.26 -4.94
C VAL A 155 -3.02 -1.72 -3.75
N THR A 156 -3.84 -0.83 -3.19
CA THR A 156 -4.67 -1.12 -1.99
C THR A 156 -6.16 -0.95 -2.23
N ASP A 157 -6.51 -0.21 -3.27
CA ASP A 157 -7.88 0.15 -3.63
C ASP A 157 -8.23 -0.57 -4.94
N TRP A 158 -8.36 -1.90 -4.89
CA TRP A 158 -8.62 -2.74 -6.08
C TRP A 158 -10.09 -3.18 -6.18
N ARG A 159 -10.83 -3.19 -5.08
CA ARG A 159 -12.22 -3.69 -5.04
C ARG A 159 -13.13 -2.85 -5.92
N GLY A 160 -13.92 -3.51 -6.75
CA GLY A 160 -14.86 -2.93 -7.68
C GLY A 160 -14.22 -2.31 -8.93
N LYS A 161 -12.88 -2.33 -9.06
CA LYS A 161 -12.17 -1.74 -10.20
C LYS A 161 -12.13 -2.68 -11.39
N THR A 162 -12.03 -2.09 -12.59
CA THR A 162 -11.94 -2.82 -13.86
C THR A 162 -10.51 -3.32 -14.08
N ILE A 163 -10.06 -4.21 -13.20
CA ILE A 163 -8.76 -4.89 -13.27
C ILE A 163 -8.97 -6.27 -13.91
N GLY A 164 -8.24 -6.55 -15.00
CA GLY A 164 -8.29 -7.85 -15.66
C GLY A 164 -7.51 -8.93 -14.89
N THR A 165 -7.88 -10.20 -15.07
CA THR A 165 -7.25 -11.37 -14.45
C THR A 165 -6.92 -12.39 -15.53
N TYR A 166 -5.63 -12.62 -15.80
CA TYR A 166 -5.16 -13.49 -16.88
C TYR A 166 -4.19 -14.53 -16.34
N ILE A 167 -4.65 -15.77 -16.18
CA ILE A 167 -3.86 -16.82 -15.53
C ILE A 167 -3.52 -17.93 -16.50
N GLY A 168 -2.23 -18.18 -16.70
CA GLY A 168 -1.73 -19.34 -17.42
C GLY A 168 -1.87 -20.61 -16.58
N ASN A 169 -2.58 -21.62 -17.08
CA ASN A 169 -2.66 -22.94 -16.47
C ASN A 169 -2.39 -24.04 -17.52
N PHE A 170 -1.87 -25.17 -17.07
CA PHE A 170 -1.70 -26.37 -17.88
C PHE A 170 -1.82 -27.67 -17.07
N GLY A 171 -1.70 -27.62 -15.74
CA GLY A 171 -1.74 -28.82 -14.89
C GLY A 171 -3.16 -29.31 -14.64
N GLU A 172 -3.36 -30.63 -14.71
CA GLU A 172 -4.64 -31.31 -14.47
C GLU A 172 -4.53 -32.40 -13.38
N ASP A 173 -3.39 -32.47 -12.69
CA ASP A 173 -3.07 -33.53 -11.71
C ASP A 173 -4.18 -33.64 -10.63
N TRP A 174 -4.77 -32.52 -10.19
CA TRP A 174 -5.87 -32.53 -9.21
C TRP A 174 -7.16 -33.14 -9.79
N LEU A 175 -7.48 -32.85 -11.06
CA LEU A 175 -8.63 -33.43 -11.74
C LEU A 175 -8.44 -34.94 -11.96
N GLU A 176 -7.22 -35.36 -12.29
CA GLU A 176 -6.84 -36.79 -12.38
C GLU A 176 -7.05 -37.50 -11.04
N MET A 177 -6.57 -36.91 -9.94
CA MET A 177 -6.75 -37.45 -8.59
C MET A 177 -8.22 -37.55 -8.20
N LEU A 178 -9.02 -36.52 -8.45
CA LEU A 178 -10.47 -36.53 -8.20
C LEU A 178 -11.20 -37.58 -9.04
N GLY A 179 -10.72 -37.86 -10.26
CA GLY A 179 -11.27 -38.93 -11.11
C GLY A 179 -11.10 -40.33 -10.53
N ARG A 180 -10.14 -40.51 -9.62
CA ARG A 180 -9.86 -41.77 -8.91
C ARG A 180 -10.55 -41.85 -7.54
N GLU A 181 -11.18 -40.77 -7.09
CA GLU A 181 -11.90 -40.72 -5.82
C GLU A 181 -13.20 -41.53 -5.91
N THR A 182 -13.42 -42.40 -4.92
CA THR A 182 -14.62 -43.25 -4.83
C THR A 182 -15.87 -42.48 -4.42
N GLN A 183 -15.71 -41.30 -3.82
CA GLN A 183 -16.80 -40.39 -3.42
C GLN A 183 -16.71 -39.01 -4.10
N PRO A 184 -17.00 -38.92 -5.41
CA PRO A 184 -16.85 -37.69 -6.19
C PRO A 184 -18.05 -36.73 -6.06
N TRP A 185 -18.89 -36.87 -5.03
CA TRP A 185 -20.09 -36.07 -4.81
C TRP A 185 -19.79 -34.81 -4.00
N GLY A 186 -20.51 -33.71 -4.26
CA GLY A 186 -20.40 -32.46 -3.50
C GLY A 186 -20.65 -31.21 -4.34
N ILE A 187 -21.17 -30.17 -3.71
CA ILE A 187 -21.52 -28.90 -4.36
C ILE A 187 -20.31 -28.16 -4.96
N HIS A 188 -19.12 -28.39 -4.40
CA HIS A 188 -17.87 -27.74 -4.80
C HIS A 188 -17.07 -28.50 -5.86
N ARG A 189 -17.66 -29.51 -6.50
CA ARG A 189 -16.94 -30.31 -7.50
C ARG A 189 -16.49 -29.49 -8.70
N ILE A 190 -17.38 -28.63 -9.21
CA ILE A 190 -17.10 -27.81 -10.40
C ILE A 190 -16.18 -26.63 -10.02
N SER A 191 -16.50 -25.93 -8.94
CA SER A 191 -15.70 -24.80 -8.43
C SER A 191 -14.39 -25.23 -7.75
N GLY A 192 -14.20 -26.51 -7.46
CA GLY A 192 -13.00 -27.05 -6.83
C GLY A 192 -11.89 -27.37 -7.82
N SER A 193 -12.21 -27.82 -9.03
CA SER A 193 -11.20 -28.29 -10.00
C SER A 193 -11.39 -27.78 -11.44
N GLY A 194 -12.45 -27.01 -11.71
CA GLY A 194 -12.66 -26.45 -13.04
C GLY A 194 -11.57 -25.45 -13.44
N ASP A 195 -11.04 -25.59 -14.66
CA ASP A 195 -9.94 -24.74 -15.15
C ASP A 195 -10.23 -23.24 -15.08
N PHE A 196 -11.49 -22.84 -15.34
CA PHE A 196 -11.93 -21.45 -15.31
C PHE A 196 -11.79 -20.81 -13.92
N VAL A 197 -11.75 -21.63 -12.86
CA VAL A 197 -11.81 -21.15 -11.49
C VAL A 197 -10.51 -20.45 -11.10
N VAL A 198 -9.36 -20.85 -11.65
CA VAL A 198 -8.06 -20.28 -11.24
C VAL A 198 -8.01 -18.77 -11.46
N ALA A 199 -8.58 -18.26 -12.56
CA ALA A 199 -8.74 -16.83 -12.78
C ALA A 199 -9.98 -16.27 -12.05
N ASN A 200 -11.14 -16.90 -12.24
CA ASN A 200 -12.42 -16.36 -11.75
C ASN A 200 -12.49 -16.25 -10.22
N ARG A 201 -11.79 -17.12 -9.48
CA ARG A 201 -11.72 -17.04 -8.02
C ARG A 201 -10.96 -15.80 -7.56
N LEU A 202 -9.90 -15.40 -8.25
CA LEU A 202 -9.19 -14.17 -7.93
C LEU A 202 -10.11 -12.97 -8.17
N SER A 203 -10.81 -12.94 -9.31
CA SER A 203 -11.77 -11.87 -9.60
C SER A 203 -12.90 -11.82 -8.57
N TYR A 204 -13.38 -12.98 -8.09
CA TYR A 204 -14.40 -13.06 -7.05
C TYR A 204 -13.88 -12.58 -5.68
N GLU A 205 -12.79 -13.15 -5.17
CA GLU A 205 -12.29 -12.84 -3.81
C GLU A 205 -11.78 -11.40 -3.69
N PHE A 206 -11.25 -10.82 -4.78
CA PHE A 206 -10.77 -9.44 -4.80
C PHE A 206 -11.80 -8.43 -5.35
N ASP A 207 -13.00 -8.84 -5.79
CA ASP A 207 -14.01 -8.01 -6.49
C ASP A 207 -13.41 -7.25 -7.68
N LEU A 208 -12.67 -7.96 -8.56
CA LEU A 208 -12.11 -7.39 -9.79
C LEU A 208 -13.14 -7.53 -10.93
N ARG A 209 -13.38 -6.44 -11.65
CA ARG A 209 -14.47 -6.33 -12.65
C ARG A 209 -13.98 -6.25 -14.09
N GLY A 210 -12.69 -6.47 -14.35
CA GLY A 210 -12.16 -6.61 -15.70
C GLY A 210 -12.35 -8.03 -16.26
N PRO A 211 -11.82 -8.31 -17.47
CA PRO A 211 -11.88 -9.65 -18.05
C PRO A 211 -11.18 -10.68 -17.17
N SER A 212 -11.75 -11.88 -17.04
CA SER A 212 -11.17 -12.98 -16.25
C SER A 212 -11.00 -14.22 -17.12
N MET A 213 -9.76 -14.66 -17.33
CA MET A 213 -9.43 -15.71 -18.29
C MET A 213 -8.34 -16.66 -17.77
N THR A 214 -8.64 -17.95 -17.83
CA THR A 214 -7.63 -19.01 -17.76
C THR A 214 -7.15 -19.33 -19.18
N ILE A 215 -5.84 -19.25 -19.42
CA ILE A 215 -5.23 -19.45 -20.74
C ILE A 215 -4.40 -20.74 -20.74
N ARG A 216 -4.64 -21.59 -21.75
CA ARG A 216 -4.01 -22.91 -21.91
C ARG A 216 -3.32 -23.04 -23.27
N THR A 217 -2.06 -22.61 -23.34
CA THR A 217 -1.20 -22.79 -24.52
C THR A 217 0.05 -23.62 -24.17
N ALA A 218 -0.12 -24.56 -23.24
CA ALA A 218 0.94 -25.37 -22.64
C ALA A 218 2.05 -24.51 -22.00
N CYS A 219 3.30 -24.66 -22.44
CA CYS A 219 4.45 -24.01 -21.81
C CYS A 219 4.50 -22.49 -22.01
N SER A 220 3.76 -21.95 -23.00
CA SER A 220 3.68 -20.51 -23.26
C SER A 220 2.54 -19.81 -22.53
N SER A 221 1.70 -20.55 -21.79
CA SER A 221 0.43 -20.05 -21.21
C SER A 221 0.57 -18.70 -20.51
N ALA A 222 1.54 -18.52 -19.60
CA ALA A 222 1.63 -17.28 -18.84
C ALA A 222 2.16 -16.07 -19.66
N LEU A 223 2.95 -16.27 -20.73
CA LEU A 223 3.32 -15.15 -21.62
C LEU A 223 2.22 -14.82 -22.62
N VAL A 224 1.43 -15.81 -23.04
CA VAL A 224 0.20 -15.54 -23.81
C VAL A 224 -0.79 -14.78 -22.93
N ALA A 225 -0.92 -15.14 -21.65
CA ALA A 225 -1.71 -14.39 -20.68
C ALA A 225 -1.24 -12.93 -20.52
N LEU A 226 0.08 -12.71 -20.47
CA LEU A 226 0.64 -11.36 -20.47
C LEU A 226 0.32 -10.59 -21.77
N ASN A 227 0.41 -11.25 -22.93
CA ASN A 227 0.05 -10.63 -24.20
C ASN A 227 -1.43 -10.18 -24.22
N GLU A 228 -2.35 -11.06 -23.80
CA GLU A 228 -3.78 -10.73 -23.77
C GLU A 228 -4.09 -9.61 -22.78
N ALA A 229 -3.41 -9.60 -21.63
CA ALA A 229 -3.53 -8.51 -20.66
C ALA A 229 -3.05 -7.17 -21.22
N CYS A 230 -1.88 -7.14 -21.88
CA CYS A 230 -1.38 -5.94 -22.57
C CYS A 230 -2.36 -5.46 -23.65
N ALA A 231 -2.91 -6.38 -24.44
CA ALA A 231 -3.87 -6.07 -25.49
C ALA A 231 -5.18 -5.50 -24.92
N ALA A 232 -5.71 -6.09 -23.85
CA ALA A 232 -6.92 -5.63 -23.17
C ALA A 232 -6.76 -4.23 -22.57
N ILE A 233 -5.62 -3.96 -21.91
CA ILE A 233 -5.28 -2.62 -21.42
C ILE A 233 -5.21 -1.63 -22.58
N SER A 234 -4.54 -2.00 -23.69
CA SER A 234 -4.42 -1.12 -24.85
C SER A 234 -5.74 -0.83 -25.55
N ARG A 235 -6.72 -1.75 -25.48
CA ARG A 235 -8.08 -1.55 -26.00
C ARG A 235 -8.99 -0.80 -25.04
N GLY A 236 -8.61 -0.68 -23.76
CA GLY A 236 -9.43 -0.08 -22.71
C GLY A 236 -10.46 -1.03 -22.09
N ASP A 237 -10.32 -2.35 -22.29
CA ASP A 237 -11.19 -3.37 -21.66
C ASP A 237 -10.95 -3.44 -20.13
N CYS A 238 -9.74 -3.06 -19.69
CA CYS A 238 -9.37 -2.90 -18.29
C CYS A 238 -8.31 -1.79 -18.13
N GLU A 239 -8.23 -1.20 -16.93
CA GLU A 239 -7.24 -0.14 -16.63
C GLU A 239 -5.88 -0.71 -16.19
N SER A 240 -5.89 -1.96 -15.73
CA SER A 240 -4.74 -2.70 -15.25
C SER A 240 -5.07 -4.19 -15.26
N ALA A 241 -4.07 -5.05 -15.02
CA ALA A 241 -4.28 -6.47 -15.00
C ALA A 241 -3.36 -7.18 -13.99
N LEU A 242 -3.93 -8.19 -13.35
CA LEU A 242 -3.21 -9.25 -12.67
C LEU A 242 -2.93 -10.35 -13.68
N VAL A 243 -1.65 -10.68 -13.88
CA VAL A 243 -1.21 -11.75 -14.79
C VAL A 243 -0.47 -12.80 -13.98
N GLY A 244 -0.84 -14.06 -14.15
CA GLY A 244 -0.24 -15.15 -13.38
C GLY A 244 0.02 -16.40 -14.19
N GLY A 245 0.71 -17.34 -13.54
CA GLY A 245 1.02 -18.64 -14.09
C GLY A 245 1.23 -19.63 -12.96
N VAL A 246 0.60 -20.79 -13.06
CA VAL A 246 0.65 -21.83 -12.03
C VAL A 246 0.93 -23.19 -12.64
N ASN A 247 1.78 -23.96 -11.96
CA ASN A 247 1.98 -25.38 -12.20
C ASN A 247 2.43 -26.09 -10.92
N LEU A 248 1.70 -27.13 -10.53
CA LEU A 248 2.09 -28.05 -9.46
C LEU A 248 2.27 -29.48 -10.00
N ILE A 249 2.99 -30.32 -9.27
CA ILE A 249 3.21 -31.73 -9.58
C ILE A 249 2.63 -32.55 -8.43
N LEU A 250 1.34 -32.89 -8.53
CA LEU A 250 0.61 -33.59 -7.48
C LEU A 250 0.48 -35.09 -7.76
N ALA A 251 0.66 -35.51 -9.01
CA ALA A 251 0.50 -36.89 -9.43
C ALA A 251 1.58 -37.31 -10.46
N PRO A 252 1.87 -38.61 -10.57
CA PRO A 252 2.86 -39.12 -11.50
C PRO A 252 2.36 -39.19 -12.95
N GLY A 253 1.04 -39.12 -13.19
CA GLY A 253 0.43 -39.35 -14.51
C GLY A 253 1.06 -38.52 -15.62
N MET A 254 1.16 -37.21 -15.41
CA MET A 254 1.81 -36.30 -16.37
C MET A 254 3.33 -36.54 -16.51
N SER A 255 4.02 -37.08 -15.51
CA SER A 255 5.44 -37.44 -15.63
C SER A 255 5.60 -38.69 -16.49
N VAL A 256 4.75 -39.69 -16.29
CA VAL A 256 4.72 -40.93 -17.08
C VAL A 256 4.41 -40.61 -18.54
N ALA A 257 3.38 -39.80 -18.83
CA ALA A 257 3.03 -39.44 -20.20
C ALA A 257 4.17 -38.71 -20.93
N MET A 258 4.91 -37.85 -20.23
CA MET A 258 6.06 -37.14 -20.81
C MET A 258 7.29 -38.05 -20.97
N GLN A 259 7.45 -39.07 -20.12
CA GLN A 259 8.45 -40.11 -20.30
C GLN A 259 8.20 -40.91 -21.58
N GLU A 260 6.94 -41.28 -21.83
CA GLU A 260 6.54 -42.03 -23.03
C GLU A 260 6.78 -41.22 -24.31
N GLN A 261 6.67 -39.89 -24.24
CA GLN A 261 7.05 -38.98 -25.33
C GLN A 261 8.57 -38.82 -25.49
N GLY A 262 9.38 -39.30 -24.55
CA GLY A 262 10.84 -39.24 -24.59
C GLY A 262 11.43 -37.84 -24.38
N VAL A 263 10.69 -36.93 -23.76
CA VAL A 263 11.10 -35.52 -23.57
C VAL A 263 11.72 -35.23 -22.20
N LEU A 264 11.58 -36.15 -21.24
CA LEU A 264 12.16 -36.00 -19.90
C LEU A 264 13.62 -36.44 -19.85
N SER A 265 14.44 -35.69 -19.10
CA SER A 265 15.79 -36.10 -18.78
C SER A 265 15.78 -37.25 -17.76
N SER A 266 16.60 -38.28 -18.00
CA SER A 266 16.84 -39.37 -17.06
C SER A 266 17.50 -38.91 -15.75
N ASP A 267 18.29 -37.83 -15.78
CA ASP A 267 18.90 -37.26 -14.57
C ASP A 267 18.00 -36.19 -13.91
N GLY A 268 16.81 -35.92 -14.45
CA GLY A 268 15.90 -34.92 -13.89
C GLY A 268 16.54 -33.51 -13.83
N SER A 269 17.40 -33.16 -14.78
CA SER A 269 17.97 -31.82 -14.95
C SER A 269 17.69 -31.24 -16.34
N CYS A 270 17.58 -29.91 -16.43
CA CYS A 270 17.65 -29.19 -17.71
C CYS A 270 19.10 -28.75 -17.96
N LYS A 271 19.75 -29.28 -19.00
CA LYS A 271 21.15 -28.97 -19.36
C LYS A 271 21.21 -28.08 -20.60
N THR A 272 20.49 -26.96 -20.53
CA THR A 272 20.23 -26.08 -21.66
C THR A 272 21.53 -25.64 -22.35
N PHE A 273 21.57 -25.75 -23.67
CA PHE A 273 22.71 -25.45 -24.56
C PHE A 273 23.91 -26.41 -24.49
N SER A 274 23.93 -27.35 -23.55
CA SER A 274 25.02 -28.29 -23.37
C SER A 274 24.93 -29.46 -24.36
N ALA A 275 26.07 -30.05 -24.73
CA ALA A 275 26.16 -31.19 -25.64
C ALA A 275 25.53 -32.45 -25.05
N ASP A 276 25.50 -32.58 -23.72
CA ASP A 276 24.89 -33.68 -22.98
C ASP A 276 23.42 -33.42 -22.60
N ALA A 277 22.79 -32.39 -23.18
CA ALA A 277 21.35 -32.14 -23.10
C ALA A 277 20.56 -33.37 -23.58
N ASN A 278 19.67 -33.89 -22.73
CA ASN A 278 19.00 -35.18 -22.92
C ASN A 278 17.50 -35.14 -22.58
N GLY A 279 16.89 -33.95 -22.52
CA GLY A 279 15.52 -33.75 -22.10
C GLY A 279 15.42 -32.71 -20.97
N TYR A 280 14.21 -32.53 -20.46
CA TYR A 280 13.94 -31.54 -19.42
C TYR A 280 13.49 -32.17 -18.11
N ALA A 281 13.56 -31.40 -17.03
CA ALA A 281 13.05 -31.77 -15.72
C ALA A 281 11.77 -30.99 -15.41
N ARG A 282 10.74 -31.63 -14.86
CA ARG A 282 9.52 -30.92 -14.44
C ARG A 282 9.80 -30.03 -13.23
N GLY A 283 9.16 -28.86 -13.21
CA GLY A 283 9.21 -27.93 -12.07
C GLY A 283 7.84 -27.47 -11.59
N GLU A 284 7.76 -27.07 -10.33
CA GLU A 284 6.61 -26.38 -9.73
C GLU A 284 6.87 -24.87 -9.65
N ALA A 285 5.85 -24.06 -9.90
CA ALA A 285 5.88 -22.62 -9.59
C ALA A 285 4.47 -22.05 -9.53
N VAL A 286 4.32 -21.02 -8.70
CA VAL A 286 3.15 -20.15 -8.63
C VAL A 286 3.68 -18.73 -8.76
N THR A 287 3.20 -18.00 -9.77
CA THR A 287 3.72 -16.67 -10.11
C THR A 287 2.58 -15.72 -10.43
N ALA A 288 2.72 -14.47 -9.98
CA ALA A 288 1.85 -13.38 -10.38
C ALA A 288 2.65 -12.08 -10.54
N ILE A 289 2.20 -11.24 -11.46
CA ILE A 289 2.65 -9.87 -11.65
C ILE A 289 1.45 -8.96 -11.80
N PHE A 290 1.61 -7.70 -11.40
CA PHE A 290 0.63 -6.65 -11.65
C PHE A 290 1.14 -5.69 -12.72
N ILE A 291 0.30 -5.38 -13.71
CA ILE A 291 0.62 -4.50 -14.82
C ILE A 291 -0.45 -3.42 -15.01
N LYS A 292 -0.07 -2.23 -15.47
CA LYS A 292 -0.96 -1.07 -15.75
C LYS A 292 -0.29 -0.15 -16.76
N PRO A 293 -0.87 0.89 -17.39
CA PRO A 293 -0.06 1.81 -18.20
C PRO A 293 1.04 2.55 -17.40
N LEU A 294 2.22 2.77 -17.98
CA LEU A 294 3.37 3.38 -17.30
C LEU A 294 3.07 4.80 -16.81
N ALA A 295 2.37 5.59 -17.63
CA ALA A 295 1.93 6.92 -17.25
C ALA A 295 1.03 6.88 -16.00
N ASP A 296 0.15 5.89 -15.91
CA ASP A 296 -0.71 5.71 -14.74
C ASP A 296 0.09 5.23 -13.53
N ALA A 297 1.10 4.39 -13.72
CA ALA A 297 1.94 3.90 -12.62
C ALA A 297 2.73 5.05 -11.98
N ILE A 298 3.26 5.94 -12.80
CA ILE A 298 3.95 7.16 -12.35
C ILE A 298 2.96 8.09 -11.65
N ARG A 299 1.78 8.34 -12.25
CA ARG A 299 0.72 9.19 -11.67
C ARG A 299 0.30 8.72 -10.29
N ASP A 300 0.10 7.42 -10.12
CA ASP A 300 -0.44 6.83 -8.88
C ASP A 300 0.68 6.50 -7.86
N GLY A 301 1.94 6.75 -8.22
CA GLY A 301 3.11 6.46 -7.39
C GLY A 301 3.24 4.97 -7.07
N ASN A 302 3.02 4.10 -8.07
CA ASN A 302 3.31 2.67 -7.97
C ASN A 302 4.80 2.41 -8.22
N PRO A 303 5.42 1.42 -7.54
CA PRO A 303 6.76 0.97 -7.88
C PRO A 303 6.77 0.37 -9.29
N VAL A 304 7.75 0.76 -10.09
CA VAL A 304 7.98 0.22 -11.44
C VAL A 304 9.25 -0.61 -11.41
N GLN A 305 9.12 -1.94 -11.49
CA GLN A 305 10.29 -2.82 -11.45
C GLN A 305 10.96 -2.98 -12.83
N ALA A 306 10.16 -3.01 -13.89
CA ALA A 306 10.57 -3.03 -15.29
C ALA A 306 9.40 -2.56 -16.17
N VAL A 307 9.65 -2.36 -17.47
CA VAL A 307 8.65 -1.95 -18.46
C VAL A 307 8.52 -3.01 -19.54
N VAL A 308 7.29 -3.47 -19.80
CA VAL A 308 6.99 -4.29 -20.99
C VAL A 308 6.97 -3.37 -22.20
N ARG A 309 7.99 -3.51 -23.05
CA ARG A 309 8.14 -2.69 -24.24
C ARG A 309 7.23 -3.14 -25.37
N ALA A 310 7.10 -4.45 -25.55
CA ALA A 310 6.21 -5.10 -26.50
C ALA A 310 6.01 -6.58 -26.14
N THR A 311 4.88 -7.13 -26.57
CA THR A 311 4.58 -8.56 -26.54
C THR A 311 4.09 -9.00 -27.91
N SER A 312 4.30 -10.27 -28.25
CA SER A 312 3.67 -10.90 -29.41
C SER A 312 3.52 -12.40 -29.16
N HIS A 313 2.57 -13.03 -29.84
CA HIS A 313 2.44 -14.49 -29.87
C HIS A 313 2.04 -14.95 -31.28
N ASN A 314 2.38 -16.19 -31.65
CA ASN A 314 1.98 -16.82 -32.90
C ASN A 314 1.91 -18.36 -32.75
N VAL A 315 1.78 -19.08 -33.86
CA VAL A 315 1.74 -20.55 -33.88
C VAL A 315 2.65 -21.10 -34.98
N ASP A 316 3.33 -22.22 -34.70
CA ASP A 316 4.25 -22.89 -35.64
C ASP A 316 3.59 -23.36 -36.96
N GLY A 317 2.27 -23.58 -36.95
CA GLY A 317 1.54 -24.07 -38.12
C GLY A 317 1.90 -25.51 -38.46
N LYS A 318 2.13 -25.82 -39.74
CA LYS A 318 2.43 -27.18 -40.20
C LYS A 318 3.94 -27.45 -40.14
N THR A 319 4.36 -28.17 -39.11
CA THR A 319 5.71 -28.76 -38.98
C THR A 319 5.66 -30.28 -39.18
N PRO A 320 6.79 -31.01 -39.28
CA PRO A 320 6.77 -32.45 -39.55
C PRO A 320 6.02 -33.27 -38.51
N THR A 321 6.03 -32.85 -37.24
CA THR A 321 5.15 -33.35 -36.18
C THR A 321 4.54 -32.17 -35.42
N LEU A 322 3.35 -32.35 -34.81
CA LEU A 322 2.66 -31.29 -34.06
C LEU A 322 3.55 -30.63 -32.99
N SER A 323 4.46 -31.40 -32.39
CA SER A 323 5.35 -30.95 -31.31
C SER A 323 6.71 -30.46 -31.77
N GLN A 324 7.01 -30.52 -33.07
CA GLN A 324 8.29 -30.03 -33.59
C GLN A 324 8.23 -28.50 -33.78
N PRO A 325 9.15 -27.74 -33.18
CA PRO A 325 9.19 -26.28 -33.31
C PRO A 325 9.73 -25.81 -34.67
N SER A 326 9.46 -24.55 -35.03
CA SER A 326 9.93 -23.92 -36.28
C SER A 326 10.88 -22.74 -36.05
N THR A 327 12.08 -22.78 -36.66
CA THR A 327 13.04 -21.67 -36.62
C THR A 327 12.47 -20.42 -37.28
N ASP A 328 11.84 -20.56 -38.46
CA ASP A 328 11.34 -19.42 -39.24
C ASP A 328 10.19 -18.71 -38.53
N VAL A 329 9.31 -19.47 -37.88
CA VAL A 329 8.16 -18.90 -37.13
C VAL A 329 8.63 -18.21 -35.85
N GLN A 330 9.63 -18.78 -35.15
CA GLN A 330 10.23 -18.16 -33.97
C GLN A 330 10.99 -16.86 -34.33
N GLU A 331 11.71 -16.84 -35.45
CA GLU A 331 12.32 -15.62 -35.99
C GLU A 331 11.26 -14.55 -36.31
N ALA A 332 10.22 -14.92 -37.06
CA ALA A 332 9.15 -14.00 -37.43
C ALA A 332 8.44 -13.42 -36.19
N LEU A 333 8.25 -14.23 -35.14
CA LEU A 333 7.69 -13.77 -33.87
C LEU A 333 8.56 -12.70 -33.21
N MET A 334 9.86 -12.95 -33.10
CA MET A 334 10.81 -12.00 -32.50
C MET A 334 10.83 -10.69 -33.29
N ARG A 335 10.97 -10.75 -34.62
CA ARG A 335 10.94 -9.55 -35.48
C ARG A 335 9.64 -8.77 -35.34
N ARG A 336 8.50 -9.46 -35.26
CA ARG A 336 7.19 -8.82 -35.05
C ARG A 336 7.10 -8.10 -33.72
N ALA A 337 7.60 -8.69 -32.63
CA ALA A 337 7.61 -8.02 -31.33
C ALA A 337 8.49 -6.75 -31.35
N TYR A 338 9.62 -6.78 -32.05
CA TYR A 338 10.50 -5.60 -32.19
C TYR A 338 9.84 -4.51 -33.04
N GLU A 339 9.17 -4.89 -34.12
CA GLU A 339 8.36 -3.97 -34.94
C GLU A 339 7.25 -3.31 -34.10
N LEU A 340 6.48 -4.09 -33.32
CA LEU A 340 5.46 -3.58 -32.39
C LEU A 340 6.06 -2.66 -31.32
N GLY A 341 7.28 -2.96 -30.87
CA GLY A 341 8.05 -2.11 -29.97
C GLY A 341 8.59 -0.84 -30.63
N GLY A 342 8.52 -0.70 -31.95
CA GLY A 342 9.19 0.39 -32.68
C GLY A 342 10.70 0.36 -32.50
N ILE A 343 11.30 -0.82 -32.38
CA ILE A 343 12.73 -1.04 -32.23
C ILE A 343 13.30 -1.47 -33.57
N THR A 344 14.14 -0.61 -34.15
CA THR A 344 14.78 -0.86 -35.46
C THR A 344 16.20 -1.40 -35.32
N ASP A 345 16.90 -1.03 -34.24
CA ASP A 345 18.23 -1.54 -33.94
C ASP A 345 18.15 -2.71 -32.95
N PHE A 346 18.23 -3.93 -33.48
CA PHE A 346 18.23 -5.16 -32.70
C PHE A 346 19.51 -5.33 -31.89
N SER A 347 20.59 -4.66 -32.30
CA SER A 347 21.89 -4.80 -31.66
C SER A 347 21.96 -4.14 -30.30
N GLU A 348 21.03 -3.25 -29.96
CA GLU A 348 20.95 -2.65 -28.62
C GLU A 348 20.47 -3.64 -27.55
N THR A 349 19.85 -4.76 -27.94
CA THR A 349 19.39 -5.78 -26.99
C THR A 349 20.57 -6.56 -26.45
N ALA A 350 20.75 -6.53 -25.13
CA ALA A 350 21.87 -7.19 -24.48
C ALA A 350 21.71 -8.72 -24.46
N MET A 351 20.50 -9.22 -24.17
CA MET A 351 20.32 -10.65 -23.95
C MET A 351 18.94 -11.19 -24.35
N VAL A 352 18.90 -12.51 -24.59
CA VAL A 352 17.70 -13.31 -24.78
C VAL A 352 17.62 -14.39 -23.69
N GLU A 353 16.58 -14.32 -22.87
CA GLU A 353 16.17 -15.41 -21.98
C GLU A 353 15.33 -16.39 -22.81
N CYS A 354 15.97 -17.48 -23.22
CA CYS A 354 15.42 -18.47 -24.11
C CYS A 354 14.37 -19.35 -23.42
N HIS A 355 13.44 -19.89 -24.20
CA HIS A 355 12.53 -20.94 -23.73
C HIS A 355 13.29 -22.23 -23.40
N ARG A 356 14.31 -22.57 -24.18
CA ARG A 356 14.93 -23.90 -24.21
C ARG A 356 15.08 -24.66 -22.89
N THR A 357 14.68 -25.93 -22.98
CA THR A 357 14.45 -26.89 -21.92
C THR A 357 15.59 -27.93 -21.79
N GLY A 358 16.65 -27.83 -22.61
CA GLY A 358 17.74 -28.81 -22.64
C GLY A 358 17.43 -30.02 -23.51
N THR A 359 16.79 -29.79 -24.67
CA THR A 359 16.46 -30.90 -25.61
C THR A 359 17.39 -30.89 -26.82
N PRO A 360 17.85 -32.07 -27.29
CA PRO A 360 18.75 -32.16 -28.45
C PRO A 360 18.22 -31.49 -29.72
N THR A 361 16.91 -31.57 -29.94
CA THR A 361 16.25 -31.01 -31.13
C THR A 361 15.82 -29.57 -30.94
N GLY A 362 15.25 -29.25 -29.76
CA GLY A 362 14.77 -27.92 -29.47
C GLY A 362 15.93 -26.94 -29.49
N ASP A 363 16.94 -27.13 -28.65
CA ASP A 363 17.98 -26.12 -28.39
C ASP A 363 18.59 -25.51 -29.67
N PRO A 364 19.00 -26.31 -30.69
CA PRO A 364 19.45 -25.80 -31.98
C PRO A 364 18.44 -24.94 -32.76
N ILE A 365 17.14 -25.25 -32.68
CA ILE A 365 16.10 -24.56 -33.47
C ILE A 365 15.90 -23.10 -33.03
N GLU A 366 15.94 -22.78 -31.74
CA GLU A 366 15.70 -21.42 -31.21
C GLU A 366 16.96 -20.62 -31.25
N THR A 367 18.10 -21.24 -30.93
CA THR A 367 19.39 -20.55 -31.03
C THR A 367 19.69 -20.15 -32.47
N ARG A 368 19.28 -20.93 -33.49
CA ARG A 368 19.28 -20.48 -34.89
C ARG A 368 18.36 -19.29 -35.14
N ALA A 369 17.14 -19.30 -34.59
CA ALA A 369 16.22 -18.17 -34.74
C ALA A 369 16.79 -16.90 -34.08
N VAL A 370 17.38 -17.04 -32.89
CA VAL A 370 18.06 -15.96 -32.15
C VAL A 370 19.27 -15.45 -32.93
N ALA A 371 20.10 -16.34 -33.48
CA ALA A 371 21.25 -15.97 -34.29
C ALA A 371 20.84 -15.17 -35.54
N ARG A 372 19.74 -15.54 -36.21
CA ARG A 372 19.25 -14.78 -37.38
C ARG A 372 18.74 -13.38 -37.02
N VAL A 373 18.24 -13.19 -35.80
CA VAL A 373 17.70 -11.90 -35.34
C VAL A 373 18.78 -10.99 -34.75
N PHE A 374 19.68 -11.54 -33.93
CA PHE A 374 20.62 -10.78 -33.10
C PHE A 374 22.10 -11.06 -33.42
N GLY A 375 22.41 -12.10 -34.19
CA GLY A 375 23.78 -12.61 -34.36
C GLY A 375 24.73 -11.71 -35.14
N GLU A 376 24.23 -10.68 -35.84
CA GLU A 376 25.08 -9.72 -36.55
C GLU A 376 26.08 -9.03 -35.60
N LYS A 377 25.63 -8.65 -34.40
CA LYS A 377 26.43 -7.97 -33.36
C LYS A 377 26.67 -8.82 -32.12
N GLY A 378 26.08 -10.02 -32.07
CA GLY A 378 26.16 -10.95 -30.95
C GLY A 378 25.23 -10.59 -29.81
N VAL A 379 24.88 -11.60 -29.01
CA VAL A 379 23.90 -11.48 -27.93
C VAL A 379 24.19 -12.52 -26.84
N TYR A 380 23.88 -12.17 -25.59
CA TYR A 380 23.90 -13.15 -24.51
C TYR A 380 22.63 -14.02 -24.56
N ILE A 381 22.78 -15.31 -24.34
CA ILE A 381 21.66 -16.25 -24.24
C ILE A 381 21.69 -16.98 -22.90
N SER A 382 20.52 -17.11 -22.25
CA SER A 382 20.42 -17.88 -21.00
C SER A 382 19.06 -18.56 -20.85
N SER A 383 18.91 -19.45 -19.89
CA SER A 383 17.62 -20.02 -19.47
C SER A 383 17.57 -20.16 -17.96
N VAL A 384 16.40 -19.98 -17.35
CA VAL A 384 16.15 -20.23 -15.92
C VAL A 384 15.96 -21.72 -15.59
N LYS A 385 15.69 -22.54 -16.60
CA LYS A 385 15.27 -23.94 -16.42
C LYS A 385 16.35 -24.85 -15.82
N PRO A 386 17.65 -24.61 -16.03
CA PRO A 386 18.69 -25.31 -15.27
C PRO A 386 18.61 -25.09 -13.75
N ASN A 387 18.11 -23.93 -13.30
CA ASN A 387 17.96 -23.57 -11.89
C ASN A 387 16.68 -24.08 -11.26
N LEU A 388 15.55 -23.95 -11.95
CA LEU A 388 14.21 -24.16 -11.38
C LEU A 388 13.38 -25.22 -12.12
N GLY A 389 14.00 -25.96 -13.04
CA GLY A 389 13.30 -26.90 -13.91
C GLY A 389 12.34 -26.20 -14.88
N HIS A 390 11.59 -27.00 -15.61
CA HIS A 390 10.53 -26.52 -16.48
C HIS A 390 9.20 -26.47 -15.74
N THR A 391 8.85 -25.26 -15.28
CA THR A 391 7.61 -24.94 -14.54
C THR A 391 6.34 -24.84 -15.43
N LYS A 392 6.34 -25.48 -16.60
CA LYS A 392 5.23 -25.57 -17.56
C LYS A 392 4.53 -24.22 -17.80
N ALA A 393 3.24 -24.09 -17.45
CA ALA A 393 2.45 -22.89 -17.70
C ALA A 393 3.03 -21.63 -17.05
N ALA A 394 3.71 -21.76 -15.91
CA ALA A 394 4.35 -20.66 -15.20
C ALA A 394 5.73 -20.25 -15.78
N SER A 395 6.33 -21.07 -16.65
CA SER A 395 7.73 -20.88 -17.09
C SER A 395 8.01 -19.54 -17.73
N GLY A 396 7.05 -19.03 -18.51
CA GLY A 396 7.13 -17.72 -19.10
C GLY A 396 7.37 -16.61 -18.07
N LEU A 397 6.52 -16.57 -17.04
CA LEU A 397 6.66 -15.58 -15.97
C LEU A 397 7.89 -15.84 -15.11
N VAL A 398 8.25 -17.09 -14.80
CA VAL A 398 9.50 -17.38 -14.06
C VAL A 398 10.73 -16.80 -14.77
N SER A 399 10.82 -16.96 -16.10
CA SER A 399 11.88 -16.35 -16.92
C SER A 399 11.81 -14.81 -16.89
N LEU A 400 10.61 -14.23 -16.99
CA LEU A 400 10.41 -12.79 -16.87
C LEU A 400 10.86 -12.26 -15.49
N LEU A 401 10.50 -12.94 -14.40
CA LEU A 401 10.86 -12.56 -13.03
C LEU A 401 12.38 -12.57 -12.82
N LYS A 402 13.08 -13.61 -13.33
CA LYS A 402 14.55 -13.66 -13.36
C LYS A 402 15.12 -12.42 -14.05
N MET A 403 14.56 -12.05 -15.20
CA MET A 403 15.05 -10.93 -16.00
C MET A 403 14.74 -9.56 -15.39
N VAL A 404 13.61 -9.39 -14.71
CA VAL A 404 13.37 -8.15 -13.96
C VAL A 404 14.39 -8.00 -12.83
N LYS A 405 14.72 -9.07 -12.11
CA LYS A 405 15.79 -9.03 -11.09
C LYS A 405 17.17 -8.77 -11.68
N ALA A 406 17.46 -9.32 -12.86
CA ALA A 406 18.69 -9.04 -13.60
C ALA A 406 18.83 -7.54 -13.94
N LEU A 407 17.76 -6.93 -14.46
CA LEU A 407 17.70 -5.50 -14.77
C LEU A 407 17.85 -4.63 -13.51
N GLN A 408 17.14 -4.94 -12.43
CA GLN A 408 17.24 -4.21 -11.15
C GLN A 408 18.64 -4.24 -10.52
N HIS A 409 19.42 -5.28 -10.82
CA HIS A 409 20.77 -5.45 -10.32
C HIS A 409 21.86 -5.08 -11.33
N HIS A 410 21.49 -4.70 -12.56
CA HIS A 410 22.42 -4.39 -13.64
C HIS A 410 23.44 -5.52 -13.90
N ILE A 411 23.00 -6.78 -13.76
CA ILE A 411 23.84 -7.98 -13.87
C ILE A 411 23.09 -9.05 -14.67
N ILE A 412 23.76 -9.66 -15.64
CA ILE A 412 23.33 -10.86 -16.35
C ILE A 412 23.69 -12.09 -15.49
N PRO A 413 22.71 -12.88 -15.02
CA PRO A 413 22.97 -14.05 -14.17
C PRO A 413 23.67 -15.19 -14.94
N PRO A 414 24.46 -16.04 -14.25
CA PRO A 414 25.07 -17.20 -14.86
C PRO A 414 24.03 -18.25 -15.28
N ASN A 415 24.31 -18.96 -16.36
CA ASN A 415 23.59 -20.14 -16.83
C ASN A 415 24.29 -21.40 -16.31
N ILE A 416 23.69 -22.05 -15.31
CA ILE A 416 24.26 -23.26 -14.71
C ILE A 416 24.03 -24.49 -15.60
N LYS A 417 24.75 -25.59 -15.31
CA LYS A 417 24.67 -26.88 -16.05
C LYS A 417 24.99 -26.77 -17.55
N PHE A 418 25.84 -25.81 -17.91
CA PHE A 418 26.44 -25.68 -19.23
C PHE A 418 27.91 -26.12 -19.14
N SER A 419 28.22 -27.31 -19.65
CA SER A 419 29.57 -27.91 -19.56
C SER A 419 30.30 -27.83 -20.88
N ILE A 420 29.82 -28.57 -21.89
CA ILE A 420 30.38 -28.63 -23.23
C ILE A 420 29.37 -28.01 -24.19
N PRO A 421 29.73 -27.01 -25.02
CA PRO A 421 28.80 -26.42 -25.97
C PRO A 421 28.22 -27.45 -26.95
N ASN A 422 26.90 -27.46 -27.14
CA ASN A 422 26.26 -28.34 -28.12
C ASN A 422 26.70 -27.99 -29.56
N PRO A 423 27.32 -28.92 -30.32
CA PRO A 423 27.86 -28.62 -31.64
C PRO A 423 26.79 -28.30 -32.70
N SER A 424 25.52 -28.58 -32.43
CA SER A 424 24.40 -28.24 -33.33
C SER A 424 23.89 -26.80 -33.17
N ILE A 425 24.42 -26.06 -32.18
CA ILE A 425 24.08 -24.66 -31.92
C ILE A 425 25.12 -23.76 -32.61
N PRO A 426 24.71 -22.71 -33.36
CA PRO A 426 25.63 -21.83 -34.07
C PRO A 426 26.25 -20.78 -33.13
N PHE A 427 27.04 -21.19 -32.13
CA PHE A 427 27.64 -20.26 -31.17
C PHE A 427 28.57 -19.24 -31.85
N GLU A 428 29.52 -19.72 -32.66
CA GLU A 428 30.50 -18.87 -33.35
C GLU A 428 29.85 -18.06 -34.48
N GLU A 429 29.12 -18.71 -35.39
CA GLU A 429 28.45 -18.06 -36.53
C GLU A 429 27.40 -17.04 -36.08
N GLY A 430 26.63 -17.38 -35.05
CA GLY A 430 25.57 -16.55 -34.49
C GLY A 430 26.04 -15.58 -33.39
N LYS A 431 27.35 -15.56 -33.07
CA LYS A 431 27.94 -14.75 -31.99
C LYS A 431 27.14 -14.86 -30.67
N LEU A 432 26.71 -16.08 -30.34
CA LEU A 432 25.88 -16.36 -29.16
C LEU A 432 26.78 -16.65 -27.96
N THR A 433 26.60 -15.88 -26.88
CA THR A 433 27.41 -16.05 -25.66
C THR A 433 26.55 -16.57 -24.51
N VAL A 434 26.95 -17.68 -23.89
CA VAL A 434 26.32 -18.21 -22.68
C VAL A 434 27.10 -17.70 -21.46
N PRO A 435 26.53 -16.85 -20.59
CA PRO A 435 27.23 -16.38 -19.40
C PRO A 435 27.34 -17.53 -18.39
N THR A 436 28.56 -17.93 -18.00
CA THR A 436 28.79 -18.95 -16.96
C THR A 436 29.05 -18.35 -15.58
N GLU A 437 29.27 -17.03 -15.52
CA GLU A 437 29.51 -16.25 -14.32
C GLU A 437 28.58 -15.02 -14.30
N ALA A 438 28.38 -14.44 -13.12
CA ALA A 438 27.62 -13.20 -12.99
C ALA A 438 28.33 -12.06 -13.75
N THR A 439 27.70 -11.61 -14.84
CA THR A 439 28.34 -10.71 -15.81
C THR A 439 27.72 -9.31 -15.68
N PRO A 440 28.51 -8.22 -15.53
CA PRO A 440 27.98 -6.86 -15.54
C PRO A 440 27.20 -6.57 -16.83
N TRP A 441 26.16 -5.74 -16.75
CA TRP A 441 25.42 -5.36 -17.95
C TRP A 441 26.34 -4.64 -18.97
N PRO A 442 26.31 -5.00 -20.27
CA PRO A 442 27.19 -4.38 -21.26
C PRO A 442 26.91 -2.89 -21.42
N LYS A 443 27.96 -2.05 -21.38
CA LYS A 443 27.84 -0.59 -21.44
C LYS A 443 27.40 -0.05 -22.81
N ASP A 444 27.64 -0.82 -23.86
CA ASP A 444 27.30 -0.51 -25.26
C ASP A 444 25.95 -1.12 -25.67
N ARG A 445 25.17 -1.60 -24.70
CA ARG A 445 23.83 -2.17 -24.89
C ARG A 445 22.85 -1.50 -23.95
N LEU A 446 21.59 -1.48 -24.35
CA LEU A 446 20.53 -1.04 -23.45
C LEU A 446 20.24 -2.12 -22.41
N GLU A 447 19.66 -1.70 -21.31
CA GLU A 447 19.05 -2.58 -20.30
C GLU A 447 17.73 -3.14 -20.83
N ARG A 448 17.84 -3.90 -21.92
CA ARG A 448 16.77 -4.51 -22.69
C ARG A 448 17.02 -6.00 -22.82
N VAL A 449 15.96 -6.78 -22.60
CA VAL A 449 15.99 -8.24 -22.69
C VAL A 449 14.76 -8.76 -23.42
N SER A 450 15.01 -9.75 -24.27
CA SER A 450 13.98 -10.54 -24.93
C SER A 450 13.72 -11.83 -24.14
N VAL A 451 12.45 -12.21 -23.95
CA VAL A 451 12.05 -13.42 -23.22
C VAL A 451 11.17 -14.28 -24.12
N ASN A 452 11.57 -15.53 -24.33
CA ASN A 452 10.87 -16.51 -25.15
C ASN A 452 10.11 -17.53 -24.28
N SER A 453 8.90 -17.91 -24.72
CA SER A 453 8.25 -19.14 -24.23
C SER A 453 7.45 -19.83 -25.32
N PHE A 454 7.74 -21.11 -25.57
CA PHE A 454 7.19 -21.88 -26.68
C PHE A 454 6.46 -23.13 -26.17
N GLY A 455 5.19 -23.27 -26.53
CA GLY A 455 4.35 -24.38 -26.11
C GLY A 455 4.59 -25.64 -26.93
N ILE A 456 4.46 -26.82 -26.32
CA ILE A 456 4.61 -28.12 -27.01
C ILE A 456 3.63 -28.32 -28.17
N GLY A 457 2.50 -27.59 -28.20
CA GLY A 457 1.55 -27.61 -29.32
C GLY A 457 1.84 -26.57 -30.42
N GLY A 458 3.00 -25.89 -30.36
CA GLY A 458 3.44 -24.89 -31.34
C GLY A 458 2.98 -23.45 -31.06
N ALA A 459 2.23 -23.20 -29.98
CA ALA A 459 1.84 -21.85 -29.58
C ALA A 459 3.02 -21.10 -28.92
N ASN A 460 3.51 -20.05 -29.55
CA ASN A 460 4.73 -19.34 -29.16
C ASN A 460 4.43 -17.94 -28.64
N ALA A 461 5.22 -17.46 -27.67
CA ALA A 461 5.14 -16.10 -27.14
C ALA A 461 6.52 -15.48 -26.96
N HIS A 462 6.59 -14.17 -27.16
CA HIS A 462 7.79 -13.35 -27.01
C HIS A 462 7.47 -12.04 -26.29
N VAL A 463 8.34 -11.62 -25.38
CA VAL A 463 8.22 -10.37 -24.62
C VAL A 463 9.54 -9.61 -24.66
N ILE A 464 9.46 -8.29 -24.83
CA ILE A 464 10.60 -7.38 -24.70
C ILE A 464 10.42 -6.60 -23.41
N LEU A 465 11.42 -6.66 -22.53
CA LEU A 465 11.46 -5.92 -21.28
C LEU A 465 12.58 -4.88 -21.32
N GLU A 466 12.34 -3.74 -20.69
CA GLU A 466 13.33 -2.69 -20.47
C GLU A 466 13.39 -2.30 -18.98
N SER A 467 14.56 -1.85 -18.54
CA SER A 467 14.77 -1.34 -17.18
C SER A 467 13.94 -0.07 -16.91
N ALA A 468 13.44 0.05 -15.68
CA ALA A 468 12.77 1.26 -15.20
C ALA A 468 13.66 2.51 -15.35
N ALA A 469 14.98 2.37 -15.22
CA ALA A 469 15.95 3.46 -15.36
C ALA A 469 15.96 4.08 -16.77
N THR A 470 15.65 3.29 -17.80
CA THR A 470 15.57 3.77 -19.20
C THR A 470 14.48 4.84 -19.37
N TYR A 471 13.51 4.88 -18.44
CA TYR A 471 12.37 5.79 -18.48
C TYR A 471 12.49 6.96 -17.49
N ASN A 472 13.71 7.23 -16.97
CA ASN A 472 13.96 8.27 -15.96
C ASN A 472 13.09 8.15 -14.71
N ILE A 473 12.69 6.92 -14.35
CA ILE A 473 11.92 6.67 -13.14
C ILE A 473 12.90 6.77 -11.96
N PRO A 474 12.68 7.71 -11.01
CA PRO A 474 13.63 7.93 -9.92
C PRO A 474 13.77 6.69 -9.06
N THR A 475 15.01 6.35 -8.70
CA THR A 475 15.29 5.40 -7.62
C THR A 475 14.95 6.04 -6.28
N ALA A 476 14.47 5.25 -5.32
CA ALA A 476 14.23 5.72 -3.97
C ALA A 476 15.52 6.30 -3.36
N VAL A 477 15.42 7.46 -2.72
CA VAL A 477 16.55 8.14 -2.10
C VAL A 477 16.74 7.56 -0.69
N SER A 478 17.91 6.98 -0.42
CA SER A 478 18.28 6.53 0.92
C SER A 478 18.66 7.73 1.79
N GLY A 479 18.22 7.73 3.05
CA GLY A 479 18.52 8.80 3.99
C GLY A 479 18.12 8.42 5.42
N PHE A 480 18.95 8.81 6.39
CA PHE A 480 18.61 8.60 7.79
C PHE A 480 17.52 9.56 8.23
N PRO A 481 16.47 9.08 8.92
CA PRO A 481 15.44 9.95 9.47
C PRO A 481 16.04 10.88 10.53
N GLU A 482 15.81 12.19 10.39
CA GLU A 482 16.17 13.19 11.42
C GLU A 482 15.07 13.33 12.50
N SER A 483 13.96 12.58 12.38
CA SER A 483 12.82 12.60 13.31
C SER A 483 12.25 11.21 13.54
N PRO A 484 11.58 10.96 14.69
CA PRO A 484 10.93 9.68 14.96
C PRO A 484 9.92 9.29 13.87
N GLN A 485 9.95 8.03 13.46
CA GLN A 485 9.10 7.45 12.44
C GLN A 485 8.05 6.54 13.07
N LEU A 486 6.80 6.68 12.63
CA LEU A 486 5.68 5.82 13.07
C LEU A 486 5.48 4.69 12.05
N LEU A 487 5.76 3.46 12.47
CA LEU A 487 5.49 2.26 11.67
C LEU A 487 4.12 1.70 12.06
N LEU A 488 3.28 1.45 11.05
CA LEU A 488 1.92 0.93 11.24
C LEU A 488 1.86 -0.52 10.76
N PHE A 489 1.54 -1.44 11.66
CA PHE A 489 1.40 -2.85 11.34
C PHE A 489 -0.06 -3.26 11.37
N THR A 490 -0.42 -4.13 10.45
CA THR A 490 -1.77 -4.66 10.38
C THR A 490 -1.79 -6.08 9.87
N ALA A 491 -2.74 -6.88 10.37
CA ALA A 491 -2.96 -8.23 9.90
C ALA A 491 -4.41 -8.67 10.15
N ASN A 492 -4.75 -9.85 9.65
CA ASN A 492 -6.09 -10.40 9.82
C ASN A 492 -6.21 -11.35 11.02
N SER A 493 -5.09 -11.66 11.69
CA SER A 493 -5.08 -12.46 12.92
C SER A 493 -4.03 -11.95 13.92
N SER A 494 -4.24 -12.29 15.20
CA SER A 494 -3.29 -12.00 16.28
C SER A 494 -1.93 -12.66 16.06
N LYS A 495 -1.90 -13.89 15.54
CA LYS A 495 -0.62 -14.59 15.25
C LYS A 495 0.13 -13.92 14.11
N SER A 496 -0.59 -13.53 13.05
CA SER A 496 -0.01 -12.91 11.86
C SER A 496 0.60 -11.55 12.17
N ILE A 497 -0.04 -10.71 13.00
CA ILE A 497 0.52 -9.40 13.35
C ILE A 497 1.77 -9.51 14.23
N THR A 498 1.82 -10.45 15.17
CA THR A 498 3.03 -10.69 15.97
C THR A 498 4.20 -11.10 15.08
N ARG A 499 3.97 -12.08 14.19
CA ARG A 499 4.99 -12.51 13.22
C ARG A 499 5.42 -11.38 12.30
N LEU A 500 4.49 -10.53 11.85
CA LEU A 500 4.79 -9.38 11.00
C LEU A 500 5.70 -8.38 11.72
N VAL A 501 5.37 -8.04 12.97
CA VAL A 501 6.17 -7.15 13.81
C VAL A 501 7.59 -7.71 14.00
N ASP A 502 7.71 -9.00 14.33
CA ASP A 502 9.03 -9.61 14.55
C ASP A 502 9.87 -9.68 13.26
N ASN A 503 9.24 -9.95 12.11
CA ASN A 503 9.90 -9.88 10.81
C ASN A 503 10.42 -8.47 10.51
N TYR A 504 9.62 -7.44 10.80
CA TYR A 504 10.04 -6.06 10.55
C TYR A 504 11.12 -5.58 11.53
N LYS A 505 11.17 -6.09 12.77
CA LYS A 505 12.31 -5.80 13.67
C LYS A 505 13.63 -6.20 13.01
N VAL A 506 13.71 -7.43 12.52
CA VAL A 506 14.89 -7.95 11.81
C VAL A 506 15.18 -7.14 10.54
N TRP A 507 14.15 -6.76 9.79
CA TRP A 507 14.33 -5.95 8.58
C TRP A 507 14.88 -4.55 8.88
N ILE A 508 14.37 -3.89 9.92
CA ILE A 508 14.78 -2.55 10.35
C ILE A 508 16.25 -2.56 10.78
N GLU A 509 16.68 -3.57 11.55
CA GLU A 509 18.08 -3.75 11.94
C GLU A 509 19.01 -3.86 10.72
N GLN A 510 18.54 -4.48 9.64
CA GLN A 510 19.32 -4.66 8.40
C GLN A 510 19.23 -3.48 7.43
N ASN A 511 18.25 -2.58 7.58
CA ASN A 511 17.95 -1.50 6.64
C ASN A 511 17.59 -0.17 7.36
N PRO A 512 18.43 0.33 8.29
CA PRO A 512 18.10 1.52 9.09
C PRO A 512 17.98 2.81 8.24
N ASP A 513 18.58 2.84 7.06
CA ASP A 513 18.54 3.95 6.11
C ASP A 513 17.24 4.04 5.28
N LYS A 514 16.34 3.05 5.42
CA LYS A 514 15.09 2.93 4.64
C LYS A 514 13.82 3.07 5.48
N ILE A 515 13.94 3.53 6.72
CA ILE A 515 12.82 3.55 7.66
C ILE A 515 11.73 4.54 7.24
N CYS A 516 12.09 5.69 6.66
CA CYS A 516 11.13 6.65 6.11
C CYS A 516 10.26 6.01 5.02
N ASP A 517 10.88 5.30 4.09
CA ASP A 517 10.18 4.60 3.01
C ASP A 517 9.31 3.47 3.54
N LEU A 518 9.79 2.74 4.57
CA LEU A 518 9.00 1.71 5.24
C LEU A 518 7.76 2.32 5.92
N ALA A 519 7.91 3.43 6.66
CA ALA A 519 6.81 4.11 7.31
C ALA A 519 5.74 4.55 6.29
N TYR A 520 6.18 5.17 5.19
CA TYR A 520 5.30 5.54 4.08
C TYR A 520 4.57 4.32 3.49
N THR A 521 5.31 3.24 3.19
CA THR A 521 4.77 2.04 2.55
C THR A 521 3.73 1.36 3.43
N LEU A 522 4.05 1.17 4.72
CA LEU A 522 3.13 0.57 5.68
C LEU A 522 1.86 1.41 5.89
N ALA A 523 1.99 2.74 5.90
CA ALA A 523 0.84 3.63 6.12
C ALA A 523 -0.04 3.80 4.87
N ARG A 524 0.57 3.89 3.69
CA ARG A 524 -0.09 4.36 2.45
C ARG A 524 -0.25 3.31 1.36
N LYS A 525 0.54 2.23 1.40
CA LYS A 525 0.63 1.20 0.34
C LYS A 525 0.31 -0.20 0.87
N ARG A 526 -0.39 -0.29 2.00
CA ARG A 526 -0.95 -1.54 2.56
C ARG A 526 -2.42 -1.41 2.90
N THR A 527 -3.13 -2.52 2.86
CA THR A 527 -4.53 -2.59 3.29
C THR A 527 -4.61 -2.58 4.81
N HIS A 528 -5.49 -1.77 5.39
CA HIS A 528 -5.67 -1.66 6.84
C HIS A 528 -6.65 -2.71 7.37
N LEU A 529 -6.10 -3.80 7.91
CA LEU A 529 -6.83 -4.97 8.42
C LEU A 529 -7.24 -4.79 9.91
N PRO A 530 -8.06 -5.70 10.47
CA PRO A 530 -8.62 -5.54 11.81
C PRO A 530 -7.60 -5.55 12.95
N TYR A 531 -6.57 -6.42 12.90
CA TYR A 531 -5.52 -6.39 13.92
C TYR A 531 -4.53 -5.28 13.58
N ARG A 532 -4.20 -4.45 14.57
CA ARG A 532 -3.34 -3.29 14.40
C ARG A 532 -2.34 -3.16 15.55
N ALA A 533 -1.14 -2.73 15.22
CA ALA A 533 -0.06 -2.40 16.14
C ALA A 533 0.78 -1.27 15.52
N PHE A 534 1.56 -0.57 16.32
CA PHE A 534 2.51 0.42 15.82
C PHE A 534 3.84 0.33 16.54
N ALA A 535 4.88 0.86 15.92
CA ALA A 535 6.18 1.08 16.55
C ALA A 535 6.66 2.50 16.29
N ILE A 536 7.39 3.06 17.26
CA ILE A 536 8.11 4.32 17.10
C ILE A 536 9.58 3.98 16.90
N VAL A 537 10.16 4.46 15.81
CA VAL A 537 11.55 4.20 15.44
C VAL A 537 12.30 5.52 15.33
N ASN A 538 13.37 5.65 16.08
CA ASN A 538 14.17 6.87 16.15
C ASN A 538 15.63 6.53 15.87
N ASN A 539 16.25 7.24 14.91
CA ASN A 539 17.64 7.01 14.49
C ASN A 539 17.98 5.52 14.20
N GLY A 540 17.09 4.78 13.54
CA GLY A 540 17.34 3.36 13.27
C GLY A 540 16.91 2.39 14.36
N VAL A 541 16.49 2.88 15.54
CA VAL A 541 16.24 2.06 16.73
C VAL A 541 14.77 2.09 17.11
N ILE A 542 14.19 0.92 17.35
CA ILE A 542 12.81 0.78 17.81
C ILE A 542 12.74 1.16 19.29
N GLU A 543 12.09 2.28 19.60
CA GLU A 543 11.91 2.76 20.98
C GLU A 543 10.80 1.99 21.70
N SER A 544 9.70 1.74 21.00
CA SER A 544 8.54 1.06 21.56
C SER A 544 7.74 0.35 20.47
N VAL A 545 7.05 -0.72 20.88
CA VAL A 545 6.08 -1.44 20.07
C VAL A 545 4.80 -1.56 20.88
N SER A 546 3.67 -1.16 20.29
CA SER A 546 2.37 -1.27 20.95
C SER A 546 1.93 -2.73 21.04
N GLN A 547 1.09 -3.03 22.02
CA GLN A 547 0.39 -4.32 22.04
C GLN A 547 -0.58 -4.40 20.84
N PRO A 548 -0.67 -5.55 20.15
CA PRO A 548 -1.65 -5.74 19.09
C PRO A 548 -3.08 -5.62 19.62
N ILE A 549 -3.92 -4.85 18.92
CA ILE A 549 -5.34 -4.70 19.23
C ILE A 549 -6.20 -5.13 18.05
N ASN A 550 -7.37 -5.69 18.33
CA ASN A 550 -8.37 -5.97 17.30
C ASN A 550 -9.31 -4.75 17.17
N SER A 551 -9.15 -3.99 16.11
CA SER A 551 -10.02 -2.89 15.74
C SER A 551 -11.26 -3.42 15.02
N LYS A 552 -12.32 -3.68 15.80
CA LYS A 552 -13.64 -4.08 15.26
C LYS A 552 -14.47 -2.88 14.76
N SER A 553 -13.96 -1.65 14.85
CA SER A 553 -14.73 -0.46 14.52
C SER A 553 -14.92 -0.34 13.00
N ALA A 554 -16.18 -0.30 12.57
CA ALA A 554 -16.57 -0.09 11.17
C ALA A 554 -16.37 1.35 10.67
N GLY A 555 -15.92 2.28 11.53
CA GLY A 555 -15.73 3.69 11.18
C GLY A 555 -14.69 4.41 12.03
N PRO A 556 -14.34 5.64 11.63
CA PRO A 556 -13.44 6.50 12.41
C PRO A 556 -14.06 6.82 13.77
N PRO A 557 -13.26 6.85 14.86
CA PRO A 557 -13.77 7.16 16.18
C PRO A 557 -14.22 8.63 16.28
N SER A 558 -15.22 8.90 17.13
CA SER A 558 -15.55 10.27 17.53
C SER A 558 -14.48 10.81 18.48
N ILE A 559 -13.84 11.92 18.12
CA ILE A 559 -12.71 12.49 18.86
C ILE A 559 -13.18 13.68 19.69
N VAL A 560 -12.87 13.68 20.99
CA VAL A 560 -13.02 14.85 21.86
C VAL A 560 -11.64 15.47 22.08
N MET A 561 -11.46 16.73 21.70
CA MET A 561 -10.23 17.47 21.98
C MET A 561 -10.38 18.26 23.29
N VAL A 562 -9.47 18.02 24.22
CA VAL A 562 -9.44 18.67 25.55
C VAL A 562 -8.32 19.71 25.56
N PHE A 563 -8.68 20.98 25.73
CA PHE A 563 -7.77 22.12 25.68
C PHE A 563 -7.39 22.56 27.10
N THR A 564 -6.09 22.62 27.38
CA THR A 564 -5.59 22.92 28.72
C THR A 564 -5.59 24.42 28.99
N GLY A 565 -5.92 24.80 30.22
CA GLY A 565 -5.78 26.16 30.72
C GLY A 565 -4.35 26.51 31.13
N GLN A 566 -4.21 27.60 31.89
CA GLN A 566 -2.93 28.03 32.42
C GLN A 566 -2.40 27.05 33.48
N GLY A 567 -1.11 26.69 33.40
CA GLY A 567 -0.41 25.79 34.31
C GLY A 567 0.26 24.60 33.63
N ALA A 568 -0.10 24.30 32.38
CA ALA A 568 0.50 23.22 31.60
C ALA A 568 1.77 23.64 30.82
N GLN A 569 2.11 24.94 30.82
CA GLN A 569 3.24 25.46 30.07
C GLN A 569 4.59 25.10 30.68
N TRP A 570 5.60 24.91 29.83
CA TRP A 570 6.99 24.69 30.22
C TRP A 570 7.95 25.35 29.22
N PRO A 571 9.14 25.80 29.64
CA PRO A 571 10.13 26.40 28.74
C PRO A 571 10.49 25.48 27.58
N GLN A 572 10.49 25.98 26.35
CA GLN A 572 10.76 25.20 25.13
C GLN A 572 9.68 24.23 24.67
N MET A 573 8.45 24.36 25.19
CA MET A 573 7.29 23.67 24.63
C MET A 573 7.14 23.93 23.11
N GLY A 574 6.88 22.88 22.33
CA GLY A 574 6.71 22.95 20.87
C GLY A 574 7.99 23.17 20.05
N ARG A 575 9.19 23.23 20.67
CA ARG A 575 10.45 23.48 19.97
C ARG A 575 10.78 22.46 18.89
N GLU A 576 10.55 21.18 19.16
CA GLU A 576 10.84 20.10 18.20
C GLU A 576 9.91 20.17 16.99
N LEU A 577 8.61 20.38 17.21
CA LEU A 577 7.64 20.57 16.13
C LEU A 577 7.94 21.83 15.29
N LEU A 578 8.49 22.89 15.88
CA LEU A 578 8.97 24.05 15.10
C LEU A 578 10.12 23.73 14.15
N GLN A 579 10.82 22.62 14.36
CA GLN A 579 11.94 22.16 13.53
C GLN A 579 11.50 21.07 12.55
N SER A 580 10.61 20.17 12.97
CA SER A 580 10.24 18.97 12.21
C SER A 580 8.92 19.05 11.44
N ASP A 581 8.02 19.98 11.77
CA ASP A 581 6.68 20.07 11.17
C ASP A 581 6.42 21.46 10.56
N GLU A 582 6.35 21.51 9.22
CA GLU A 582 6.15 22.77 8.49
C GLU A 582 4.76 23.38 8.72
N VAL A 583 3.73 22.58 9.02
CA VAL A 583 2.37 23.08 9.29
C VAL A 583 2.35 23.77 10.66
N PHE A 584 2.92 23.15 11.67
CA PHE A 584 3.06 23.70 13.01
C PHE A 584 3.84 25.02 12.96
N LYS A 585 4.99 25.02 12.27
CA LYS A 585 5.84 26.19 12.07
C LYS A 585 5.12 27.33 11.34
N SER A 586 4.42 27.02 10.24
CA SER A 586 3.63 27.99 9.48
C SER A 586 2.49 28.58 10.33
N SER A 587 1.81 27.75 11.12
CA SER A 587 0.73 28.18 12.02
C SER A 587 1.24 29.15 13.09
N ILE A 588 2.38 28.84 13.73
CA ILE A 588 3.03 29.75 14.69
C ILE A 588 3.47 31.07 14.03
N GLN A 589 4.00 31.02 12.80
CA GLN A 589 4.39 32.22 12.06
C GLN A 589 3.18 33.10 11.72
N SER A 590 2.08 32.49 11.26
CA SER A 590 0.82 33.17 10.95
C SER A 590 0.23 33.85 12.19
N LEU A 591 0.15 33.14 13.31
CA LEU A 591 -0.32 33.68 14.59
C LEU A 591 0.58 34.82 15.07
N ASN A 592 1.89 34.71 14.91
CA ASN A 592 2.81 35.79 15.23
C ASN A 592 2.55 37.03 14.37
N GLN A 593 2.33 36.86 13.06
CA GLN A 593 2.00 37.97 12.16
C GLN A 593 0.69 38.64 12.59
N GLN A 594 -0.34 37.85 12.91
CA GLN A 594 -1.63 38.36 13.39
C GLN A 594 -1.48 39.12 14.71
N LEU A 595 -0.70 38.58 15.66
CA LEU A 595 -0.39 39.24 16.93
C LEU A 595 0.24 40.63 16.72
N GLN A 596 1.08 40.80 15.70
CA GLN A 596 1.71 42.09 15.36
C GLN A 596 0.75 43.09 14.68
N THR A 597 -0.44 42.64 14.28
CA THR A 597 -1.50 43.48 13.68
C THR A 597 -2.59 43.91 14.66
N ILE A 598 -2.53 43.47 15.92
CA ILE A 598 -3.52 43.83 16.95
C ILE A 598 -3.47 45.35 17.19
N ALA A 599 -4.65 45.95 17.33
CA ALA A 599 -4.81 47.37 17.62
C ALA A 599 -4.29 47.70 19.03
N GLY A 600 -3.62 48.86 19.19
CA GLY A 600 -3.06 49.30 20.47
C GLY A 600 -1.57 49.00 20.64
N LYS A 601 -1.14 48.69 21.88
CA LYS A 601 0.29 48.51 22.22
C LYS A 601 0.80 47.14 21.76
N LYS A 602 1.41 47.12 20.58
CA LYS A 602 1.98 45.91 19.97
C LYS A 602 2.97 45.22 20.90
N PRO A 603 2.94 43.88 21.01
CA PRO A 603 3.93 43.15 21.77
C PRO A 603 5.32 43.20 21.10
N HIS A 604 6.32 43.67 21.84
CA HIS A 604 7.74 43.71 21.40
C HIS A 604 8.44 42.34 21.50
N TYR A 605 7.73 41.24 21.25
CA TYR A 605 8.29 39.89 21.22
C TYR A 605 7.70 39.08 20.07
N SER A 606 8.44 38.05 19.66
CA SER A 606 7.98 37.06 18.70
C SER A 606 7.56 35.79 19.43
N ILE A 607 6.43 35.20 19.03
CA ILE A 607 5.96 33.90 19.57
C ILE A 607 7.07 32.85 19.41
N LYS A 608 7.62 32.73 18.19
CA LYS A 608 8.67 31.75 17.86
C LYS A 608 9.91 31.92 18.73
N GLU A 609 10.38 33.15 18.92
CA GLU A 609 11.59 33.40 19.70
C GLU A 609 11.36 33.22 21.19
N GLU A 610 10.16 33.50 21.71
CA GLU A 610 9.84 33.23 23.11
C GLU A 610 9.74 31.72 23.39
N LEU A 611 9.16 30.94 22.47
CA LEU A 611 9.10 29.49 22.57
C LEU A 611 10.48 28.82 22.52
N LYS A 612 11.53 29.46 21.98
CA LYS A 612 12.89 28.90 21.98
C LYS A 612 13.66 29.11 23.28
N LYS A 613 13.22 30.02 24.14
CA LYS A 613 13.97 30.40 25.36
C LYS A 613 13.95 29.29 26.40
N ALA A 614 15.12 28.94 26.89
CA ALA A 614 15.30 27.94 27.93
C ALA A 614 15.08 28.51 29.33
N GLY A 615 14.58 27.67 30.24
CA GLY A 615 14.57 27.85 31.70
C GLY A 615 14.51 29.30 32.18
N LYS A 616 15.62 29.77 32.79
CA LYS A 616 15.75 31.09 33.45
C LYS A 616 15.54 32.30 32.52
N GLN A 617 15.62 32.13 31.20
CA GLN A 617 15.37 33.20 30.22
C GLN A 617 13.91 33.25 29.77
N SER A 618 13.14 32.19 30.05
CA SER A 618 11.73 32.10 29.68
C SER A 618 10.88 33.02 30.55
N ARG A 619 9.96 33.75 29.90
CA ARG A 619 8.97 34.61 30.58
C ARG A 619 7.59 33.95 30.70
N LEU A 620 7.51 32.65 30.43
CA LEU A 620 6.26 31.86 30.45
C LEU A 620 5.57 31.81 31.81
N SER A 621 6.21 32.21 32.91
CA SER A 621 5.55 32.32 34.21
C SER A 621 4.58 33.51 34.28
N SER A 622 4.76 34.53 33.44
CA SER A 622 3.89 35.70 33.41
C SER A 622 2.70 35.48 32.47
N ALA A 623 1.48 35.78 32.96
CA ALA A 623 0.23 35.69 32.21
C ALA A 623 0.29 36.38 30.83
N LYS A 624 1.00 37.51 30.75
CA LYS A 624 1.22 38.27 29.52
C LYS A 624 1.86 37.45 28.39
N PHE A 625 2.68 36.47 28.75
CA PHE A 625 3.36 35.58 27.80
C PHE A 625 2.70 34.20 27.75
N SER A 626 2.34 33.59 28.89
CA SER A 626 1.75 32.24 28.90
C SER A 626 0.47 32.17 28.07
N GLN A 627 -0.44 33.12 28.23
CA GLN A 627 -1.76 33.11 27.56
C GLN A 627 -1.67 33.03 26.02
N PRO A 628 -1.02 33.99 25.34
CA PRO A 628 -0.88 33.92 23.89
C PRO A 628 0.01 32.78 23.40
N LEU A 629 1.04 32.36 24.17
CA LEU A 629 1.94 31.29 23.74
C LEU A 629 1.30 29.90 23.86
N CYS A 630 0.55 29.63 24.94
CA CYS A 630 -0.24 28.41 25.10
C CYS A 630 -1.30 28.31 24.00
N THR A 631 -2.06 29.38 23.76
CA THR A 631 -3.07 29.43 22.70
C THR A 631 -2.44 29.16 21.34
N ALA A 632 -1.28 29.76 21.05
CA ALA A 632 -0.61 29.56 19.78
C ALA A 632 -0.16 28.12 19.56
N ILE A 633 0.38 27.46 20.59
CA ILE A 633 0.73 26.02 20.49
C ILE A 633 -0.51 25.16 20.29
N GLN A 634 -1.58 25.40 21.07
CA GLN A 634 -2.78 24.59 20.96
C GLN A 634 -3.43 24.73 19.57
N ILE A 635 -3.45 25.94 19.00
CA ILE A 635 -3.89 26.17 17.61
C ILE A 635 -2.99 25.44 16.62
N ALA A 636 -1.67 25.58 16.75
CA ALA A 636 -0.73 24.91 15.84
C ALA A 636 -0.84 23.38 15.91
N LEU A 637 -1.11 22.81 17.09
CA LEU A 637 -1.41 21.37 17.25
C LEU A 637 -2.71 20.97 16.56
N VAL A 638 -3.77 21.78 16.65
CA VAL A 638 -5.03 21.54 15.93
C VAL A 638 -4.79 21.51 14.42
N ASP A 639 -4.00 22.46 13.91
CA ASP A 639 -3.68 22.56 12.48
C ASP A 639 -2.85 21.36 12.00
N THR A 640 -1.83 20.94 12.77
CA THR A 640 -1.02 19.74 12.48
C THR A 640 -1.84 18.44 12.56
N LEU A 641 -2.69 18.27 13.58
CA LEU A 641 -3.54 17.08 13.69
C LEU A 641 -4.54 16.98 12.53
N LYS A 642 -5.07 18.13 12.08
CA LYS A 642 -5.98 18.19 10.95
C LYS A 642 -5.34 17.70 9.65
N THR A 643 -4.03 17.87 9.44
CA THR A 643 -3.37 17.31 8.24
C THR A 643 -3.27 15.79 8.25
N ALA A 644 -3.35 15.16 9.43
CA ALA A 644 -3.50 13.72 9.58
C ALA A 644 -4.98 13.26 9.52
N GLY A 645 -5.93 14.15 9.22
CA GLY A 645 -7.36 13.86 9.21
C GLY A 645 -8.00 13.78 10.61
N ILE A 646 -7.27 14.14 11.66
CA ILE A 646 -7.76 14.15 13.04
C ILE A 646 -8.48 15.48 13.27
N VAL A 647 -9.81 15.43 13.31
CA VAL A 647 -10.68 16.59 13.58
C VAL A 647 -11.59 16.30 14.76
N PRO A 648 -11.88 17.30 15.61
CA PRO A 648 -12.76 17.08 16.76
C PRO A 648 -14.21 16.86 16.31
N HIS A 649 -14.87 15.90 16.96
CA HIS A 649 -16.33 15.82 16.98
C HIS A 649 -16.90 16.72 18.08
N ALA A 650 -16.16 16.84 19.18
CA ALA A 650 -16.43 17.77 20.27
C ALA A 650 -15.15 18.37 20.83
N VAL A 651 -15.28 19.51 21.50
CA VAL A 651 -14.21 20.15 22.25
C VAL A 651 -14.66 20.49 23.66
N VAL A 652 -13.71 20.52 24.58
CA VAL A 652 -13.86 21.12 25.90
C VAL A 652 -12.58 21.86 26.23
N GLY A 653 -12.69 23.06 26.78
CA GLY A 653 -11.55 23.85 27.22
C GLY A 653 -11.61 24.12 28.71
N HIS A 654 -10.46 24.10 29.37
CA HIS A 654 -10.35 24.53 30.76
C HIS A 654 -9.95 26.00 30.82
N SER A 655 -10.82 26.88 31.35
CA SER A 655 -10.53 28.32 31.45
C SER A 655 -10.13 28.91 30.08
N SER A 656 -9.01 29.64 30.02
CA SER A 656 -8.36 30.14 28.79
C SER A 656 -8.11 29.10 27.70
N GLY A 657 -8.08 27.80 28.00
CA GLY A 657 -8.02 26.72 27.00
C GLY A 657 -9.21 26.73 26.04
N GLU A 658 -10.35 27.29 26.46
CA GLU A 658 -11.51 27.48 25.59
C GLU A 658 -11.22 28.34 24.36
N ILE A 659 -10.23 29.24 24.41
CA ILE A 659 -9.87 30.11 23.28
C ILE A 659 -9.41 29.25 22.09
N ALA A 660 -8.55 28.26 22.34
CA ALA A 660 -8.09 27.33 21.31
C ALA A 660 -9.19 26.31 20.94
N ALA A 661 -10.05 25.93 21.88
CA ALA A 661 -11.24 25.11 21.60
C ALA A 661 -12.21 25.82 20.64
N ALA A 662 -12.41 27.13 20.82
CA ALA A 662 -13.23 27.97 19.94
C ALA A 662 -12.63 28.08 18.54
N TYR A 663 -11.30 28.15 18.42
CA TYR A 663 -10.64 28.05 17.12
C TYR A 663 -10.88 26.68 16.46
N ALA A 664 -10.72 25.58 17.20
CA ALA A 664 -10.88 24.23 16.68
C ALA A 664 -12.30 23.95 16.15
N THR A 665 -13.31 24.58 16.75
CA THR A 665 -14.71 24.51 16.31
C THR A 665 -15.08 25.57 15.27
N ARG A 666 -14.12 26.41 14.83
CA ARG A 666 -14.32 27.57 13.94
C ARG A 666 -15.21 28.67 14.51
N ALA A 667 -15.49 28.65 15.81
CA ALA A 667 -16.19 29.73 16.51
C ALA A 667 -15.34 31.01 16.54
N LEU A 668 -14.01 30.88 16.63
CA LEU A 668 -13.06 31.97 16.45
C LEU A 668 -12.16 31.75 15.23
N THR A 669 -11.80 32.85 14.56
CA THR A 669 -10.64 32.86 13.65
C THR A 669 -9.33 32.84 14.43
N ALA A 670 -8.22 32.43 13.80
CA ALA A 670 -6.89 32.49 14.41
C ALA A 670 -6.54 33.91 14.94
N LYS A 671 -6.95 34.94 14.18
CA LYS A 671 -6.73 36.35 14.56
C LYS A 671 -7.51 36.72 15.80
N GLU A 672 -8.78 36.33 15.88
CA GLU A 672 -9.60 36.58 17.07
C GLU A 672 -9.03 35.82 18.27
N ALA A 673 -8.73 34.53 18.13
CA ALA A 673 -8.20 33.70 19.21
C ALA A 673 -6.90 34.27 19.80
N ILE A 674 -5.93 34.66 18.96
CA ILE A 674 -4.68 35.26 19.46
C ILE A 674 -4.89 36.65 20.06
N THR A 675 -5.91 37.39 19.59
CA THR A 675 -6.29 38.70 20.15
C THR A 675 -6.89 38.56 21.54
N VAL A 676 -7.85 37.64 21.71
CA VAL A 676 -8.45 37.28 22.99
C VAL A 676 -7.36 36.87 23.98
N ALA A 677 -6.51 35.90 23.61
CA ALA A 677 -5.44 35.41 24.47
C ALA A 677 -4.40 36.49 24.85
N HIS A 678 -4.02 37.35 23.90
CA HIS A 678 -3.10 38.45 24.16
C HIS A 678 -3.65 39.43 25.19
N HIS A 679 -4.89 39.90 24.99
CA HIS A 679 -5.50 40.87 25.90
C HIS A 679 -5.88 40.24 27.25
N HIS A 680 -6.22 38.96 27.29
CA HIS A 680 -6.43 38.20 28.54
C HIS A 680 -5.17 38.22 29.41
N GLY A 681 -4.00 37.90 28.83
CA GLY A 681 -2.74 37.99 29.55
C GLY A 681 -2.36 39.42 29.94
N ALA A 682 -2.61 40.39 29.06
CA ALA A 682 -2.26 41.79 29.28
C ALA A 682 -3.12 42.48 30.35
N VAL A 683 -4.39 42.09 30.50
CA VAL A 683 -5.28 42.65 31.51
C VAL A 683 -5.06 41.99 32.87
N ALA A 684 -4.81 40.68 32.93
CA ALA A 684 -4.54 39.97 34.17
C ALA A 684 -3.32 40.53 34.95
N VAL A 685 -2.29 41.01 34.25
CA VAL A 685 -1.12 41.64 34.88
C VAL A 685 -1.39 43.05 35.41
N LYS A 686 -2.53 43.68 35.07
CA LYS A 686 -2.94 44.98 35.62
C LYS A 686 -3.65 44.87 36.97
N GLN A 687 -4.06 43.67 37.39
CA GLN A 687 -4.63 43.48 38.71
C GLN A 687 -3.53 43.65 39.77
N GLU A 688 -3.65 44.69 40.61
CA GLU A 688 -2.67 45.08 41.62
C GLU A 688 -2.90 44.39 42.96
N ARG A 689 -4.13 43.89 43.23
CA ARG A 689 -4.43 43.16 44.46
C ARG A 689 -3.61 41.88 44.57
N PRO A 690 -2.99 41.59 45.73
CA PRO A 690 -2.34 40.31 45.99
C PRO A 690 -3.34 39.14 46.02
N GLY A 691 -3.49 38.46 44.91
CA GLY A 691 -4.35 37.28 44.75
C GLY A 691 -3.57 35.98 44.65
N THR A 692 -4.21 34.86 44.97
CA THR A 692 -3.67 33.52 44.70
C THR A 692 -4.80 32.51 44.52
N MET A 693 -4.43 31.29 44.18
CA MET A 693 -5.36 30.16 44.05
C MET A 693 -4.82 28.94 44.79
N ALA A 694 -5.70 28.04 45.21
CA ALA A 694 -5.30 26.75 45.81
C ALA A 694 -6.11 25.60 45.22
N ALA A 695 -5.42 24.52 44.84
CA ALA A 695 -6.06 23.26 44.50
C ALA A 695 -6.34 22.47 45.78
N ILE A 696 -7.59 21.97 45.90
CA ILE A 696 -8.07 21.27 47.08
C ILE A 696 -8.73 19.96 46.64
N GLU A 697 -8.32 18.85 47.25
CA GLU A 697 -8.91 17.52 47.05
C GLU A 697 -10.18 17.35 47.89
N MET A 698 -11.17 18.20 47.63
CA MET A 698 -12.51 18.19 48.21
C MET A 698 -13.54 18.49 47.12
N GLY A 699 -14.77 18.02 47.32
CA GLY A 699 -15.90 18.36 46.45
C GLY A 699 -16.55 19.71 46.83
N TRP A 700 -17.42 20.23 45.95
CA TRP A 700 -18.12 21.51 46.17
C TRP A 700 -18.82 21.61 47.53
N ARG A 701 -19.57 20.58 47.93
CA ARG A 701 -20.31 20.58 49.22
C ARG A 701 -19.40 20.47 50.44
N GLU A 702 -18.24 19.84 50.29
CA GLU A 702 -17.32 19.62 51.41
C GLU A 702 -16.56 20.90 51.74
N ILE A 703 -16.13 21.65 50.71
CA ILE A 703 -15.39 22.89 50.90
C ILE A 703 -16.23 23.98 51.54
N GLU A 704 -17.56 23.98 51.37
CA GLU A 704 -18.46 25.00 51.92
C GLU A 704 -18.26 25.20 53.44
N ASN A 705 -17.90 24.14 54.17
CA ASN A 705 -17.61 24.21 55.61
C ASN A 705 -16.34 25.00 55.96
N TYR A 706 -15.46 25.20 54.98
CA TYR A 706 -14.18 25.90 55.11
C TYR A 706 -14.17 27.27 54.44
N LEU A 707 -15.17 27.59 53.62
CA LEU A 707 -15.23 28.86 52.90
C LEU A 707 -15.47 30.03 53.86
N ILE A 708 -14.66 31.07 53.72
CA ILE A 708 -14.83 32.36 54.39
C ILE A 708 -15.30 33.41 53.38
N PRO A 709 -15.88 34.56 53.82
CA PRO A 709 -16.33 35.60 52.90
C PRO A 709 -15.26 36.02 51.90
N ASN A 710 -15.67 36.29 50.65
CA ASN A 710 -14.80 36.69 49.54
C ASN A 710 -13.80 35.61 49.08
N ILE A 711 -14.18 34.33 49.16
CA ILE A 711 -13.51 33.24 48.45
C ILE A 711 -14.45 32.68 47.38
N THR A 712 -13.95 32.57 46.16
CA THR A 712 -14.65 31.97 45.03
C THR A 712 -14.13 30.55 44.79
N ILE A 713 -15.03 29.60 44.53
CA ILE A 713 -14.65 28.33 43.89
C ILE A 713 -14.45 28.65 42.40
N ALA A 714 -13.19 28.78 42.00
CA ALA A 714 -12.78 29.17 40.65
C ALA A 714 -12.92 28.01 39.65
N CYS A 715 -12.75 26.77 40.09
CA CYS A 715 -12.86 25.60 39.21
C CYS A 715 -13.48 24.42 39.96
N ASP A 716 -14.45 23.75 39.36
CA ASP A 716 -14.97 22.44 39.78
C ASP A 716 -14.48 21.37 38.79
N ASN A 717 -13.27 20.86 39.01
CA ASN A 717 -12.60 19.99 38.04
C ASN A 717 -13.06 18.53 38.11
N SER A 718 -13.57 18.10 39.26
CA SER A 718 -14.14 16.78 39.49
C SER A 718 -14.91 16.76 40.80
N PRO A 719 -15.75 15.72 41.05
CA PRO A 719 -16.51 15.60 42.30
C PRO A 719 -15.71 15.65 43.61
N LYS A 720 -14.37 15.56 43.53
CA LYS A 720 -13.44 15.61 44.67
C LYS A 720 -12.26 16.56 44.46
N ARG A 721 -12.30 17.43 43.44
CA ARG A 721 -11.19 18.36 43.14
C ARG A 721 -11.69 19.70 42.68
N ILE A 722 -11.51 20.69 43.53
CA ILE A 722 -11.83 22.08 43.24
C ILE A 722 -10.58 22.95 43.25
N THR A 723 -10.72 24.18 42.78
CA THR A 723 -9.74 25.24 42.97
C THR A 723 -10.44 26.45 43.58
N ILE A 724 -9.91 26.96 44.69
CA ILE A 724 -10.38 28.22 45.30
C ILE A 724 -9.50 29.38 44.90
N SER A 725 -10.07 30.59 44.86
CA SER A 725 -9.41 31.80 44.37
C SER A 725 -9.86 33.03 45.16
N ALA A 726 -8.90 33.78 45.70
CA ALA A 726 -9.13 34.99 46.50
C ALA A 726 -7.83 35.75 46.80
N ASN A 727 -7.90 36.73 47.71
CA ASN A 727 -6.75 37.34 48.36
C ASN A 727 -5.81 36.27 48.96
N ILE A 728 -4.50 36.51 48.86
CA ILE A 728 -3.47 35.53 49.27
C ILE A 728 -3.64 35.05 50.72
N ASP A 729 -3.97 35.93 51.64
CA ASP A 729 -4.12 35.58 53.06
C ASP A 729 -5.39 34.79 53.33
N ALA A 730 -6.48 35.08 52.61
CA ALA A 730 -7.74 34.34 52.73
C ALA A 730 -7.56 32.88 52.27
N VAL A 731 -6.93 32.68 51.11
CA VAL A 731 -6.63 31.33 50.59
C VAL A 731 -5.69 30.57 51.52
N LYS A 732 -4.64 31.23 52.04
CA LYS A 732 -3.72 30.61 53.02
C LYS A 732 -4.43 30.17 54.29
N SER A 733 -5.35 30.99 54.80
CA SER A 733 -6.15 30.67 55.99
C SER A 733 -7.02 29.43 55.78
N VAL A 734 -7.71 29.32 54.64
CA VAL A 734 -8.51 28.14 54.31
C VAL A 734 -7.65 26.90 54.15
N VAL A 735 -6.53 26.99 53.43
CA VAL A 735 -5.58 25.88 53.29
C VAL A 735 -5.03 25.44 54.64
N ALA A 736 -4.71 26.37 55.54
CA ALA A 736 -4.24 26.06 56.89
C ALA A 736 -5.32 25.41 57.76
N ALA A 737 -6.58 25.87 57.67
CA ALA A 737 -7.71 25.28 58.37
C ALA A 737 -7.94 23.82 57.94
N ILE A 738 -7.97 23.58 56.62
CA ILE A 738 -8.12 22.23 56.05
C ILE A 738 -6.96 21.34 56.50
N LYS A 739 -5.71 21.80 56.41
CA LYS A 739 -4.56 20.99 56.85
C LYS A 739 -4.54 20.70 58.35
N LYS A 740 -5.14 21.57 59.15
CA LYS A 740 -5.24 21.38 60.60
C LYS A 740 -6.26 20.30 60.95
N GLU A 741 -7.41 20.30 60.28
CA GLU A 741 -8.49 19.35 60.55
C GLU A 741 -8.32 18.02 59.80
N GLN A 742 -7.82 18.09 58.57
CA GLN A 742 -7.66 16.98 57.63
C GLN A 742 -6.28 17.00 56.97
N PRO A 743 -5.19 16.69 57.71
CA PRO A 743 -3.82 16.79 57.22
C PRO A 743 -3.52 15.90 55.99
N GLN A 744 -4.33 14.86 55.78
CA GLN A 744 -4.24 13.94 54.64
C GLN A 744 -4.79 14.53 53.33
N ILE A 745 -5.62 15.57 53.39
CA ILE A 745 -6.20 16.19 52.19
C ILE A 745 -5.16 17.05 51.49
N LEU A 746 -5.01 16.87 50.18
CA LEU A 746 -4.19 17.74 49.37
C LEU A 746 -4.85 19.12 49.30
N ALA A 747 -4.23 20.10 49.97
CA ALA A 747 -4.55 21.52 49.85
C ALA A 747 -3.25 22.30 49.58
N ARG A 748 -3.08 22.80 48.35
CA ARG A 748 -1.81 23.39 47.88
C ARG A 748 -2.05 24.68 47.11
N LEU A 749 -1.32 25.74 47.49
CA LEU A 749 -1.24 26.97 46.71
C LEU A 749 -0.70 26.69 45.30
N LEU A 750 -1.34 27.27 44.29
CA LEU A 750 -0.87 27.24 42.92
C LEU A 750 0.22 28.31 42.71
N GLN A 751 1.12 28.07 41.76
CA GLN A 751 2.17 29.03 41.39
C GLN A 751 1.61 30.16 40.51
N VAL A 752 0.64 30.90 41.05
CA VAL A 752 0.01 32.06 40.42
C VAL A 752 -0.08 33.19 41.45
N ASP A 753 0.15 34.40 40.96
CA ASP A 753 0.11 35.66 41.73
C ASP A 753 -1.20 36.44 41.49
N LYS A 754 -2.19 35.79 40.87
CA LYS A 754 -3.51 36.34 40.54
C LYS A 754 -4.61 35.36 40.99
N ALA A 755 -5.73 35.91 41.41
CA ALA A 755 -6.94 35.17 41.75
C ALA A 755 -7.88 35.11 40.53
N TYR A 756 -7.60 34.21 39.58
CA TYR A 756 -8.47 34.02 38.40
C TYR A 756 -9.86 33.49 38.79
N HIS A 757 -10.88 33.76 37.96
CA HIS A 757 -12.27 33.32 38.19
C HIS A 757 -12.80 33.73 39.58
N SER A 758 -12.59 35.00 39.93
CA SER A 758 -13.02 35.60 41.20
C SER A 758 -13.35 37.07 40.99
N TYR A 759 -13.86 37.73 42.03
CA TYR A 759 -14.10 39.18 42.05
C TYR A 759 -12.85 40.02 41.68
N HIS A 760 -11.63 39.48 41.79
CA HIS A 760 -10.43 40.15 41.28
C HIS A 760 -10.46 40.32 39.76
N MET A 761 -11.03 39.36 39.03
CA MET A 761 -11.14 39.43 37.58
C MET A 761 -12.30 40.32 37.14
N GLU A 762 -13.41 40.34 37.91
CA GLU A 762 -14.56 41.23 37.66
C GLU A 762 -14.14 42.71 37.66
N GLU A 763 -13.23 43.11 38.56
CA GLU A 763 -12.69 44.48 38.65
C GLU A 763 -11.98 44.95 37.36
N ILE A 764 -11.48 44.02 36.56
CA ILE A 764 -10.75 44.31 35.32
C ILE A 764 -11.50 43.84 34.06
N GLY A 765 -12.70 43.26 34.23
CA GLY A 765 -13.48 42.63 33.17
C GLY A 765 -14.02 43.60 32.13
N ASP A 766 -14.53 44.77 32.56
CA ASP A 766 -14.95 45.84 31.63
C ASP A 766 -13.78 46.32 30.76
N HIS A 767 -12.60 46.49 31.38
CA HIS A 767 -11.39 46.87 30.66
C HIS A 767 -10.98 45.78 29.67
N TYR A 768 -11.06 44.51 30.05
CA TYR A 768 -10.77 43.39 29.14
C TYR A 768 -11.73 43.37 27.95
N GLN A 769 -13.03 43.43 28.19
CA GLN A 769 -14.07 43.41 27.16
C GLN A 769 -13.86 44.53 26.13
N SER A 770 -13.51 45.74 26.58
CA SER A 770 -13.23 46.88 25.69
C SER A 770 -12.03 46.65 24.76
N LEU A 771 -11.02 45.89 25.19
CA LEU A 771 -9.83 45.58 24.38
C LEU A 771 -10.11 44.56 23.26
N ILE A 772 -11.18 43.78 23.40
CA ILE A 772 -11.55 42.70 22.48
C ILE A 772 -12.92 42.93 21.84
N GLU A 773 -13.44 44.15 21.84
CA GLU A 773 -14.76 44.48 21.28
C GLU A 773 -14.88 44.12 19.78
N GLN A 774 -13.75 44.15 19.06
CA GLN A 774 -13.62 43.73 17.66
C GLN A 774 -13.75 42.21 17.45
N VAL A 775 -13.76 41.40 18.51
CA VAL A 775 -13.94 39.94 18.43
C VAL A 775 -15.43 39.66 18.28
N ILE A 776 -15.82 39.25 17.08
CA ILE A 776 -17.22 38.98 16.76
C ILE A 776 -17.60 37.63 17.36
N GLY A 777 -16.79 36.61 17.09
CA GLY A 777 -17.11 35.23 17.44
C GLY A 777 -18.36 34.71 16.73
N LYS A 778 -18.38 33.41 16.45
CA LYS A 778 -19.51 32.74 15.78
C LYS A 778 -19.97 31.55 16.61
N ALA A 779 -21.14 31.02 16.24
CA ALA A 779 -21.58 29.73 16.74
C ALA A 779 -20.58 28.64 16.31
N PRO A 780 -20.25 27.69 17.20
CA PRO A 780 -19.32 26.62 16.89
C PRO A 780 -19.88 25.68 15.82
N SER A 781 -19.03 25.20 14.91
CA SER A 781 -19.41 24.25 13.86
C SER A 781 -19.42 22.78 14.32
N MET A 782 -19.08 22.54 15.58
CA MET A 782 -18.95 21.24 16.25
C MET A 782 -19.41 21.39 17.70
N LEU A 783 -19.58 20.29 18.44
CA LEU A 783 -20.00 20.36 19.86
C LEU A 783 -18.93 21.07 20.70
N PHE A 784 -19.33 22.13 21.39
CA PHE A 784 -18.47 22.88 22.32
C PHE A 784 -19.08 22.77 23.72
N PHE A 785 -18.41 22.05 24.62
CA PHE A 785 -18.75 22.03 26.05
C PHE A 785 -18.09 23.21 26.76
N SER A 786 -18.90 24.18 27.16
CA SER A 786 -18.43 25.42 27.76
C SER A 786 -18.30 25.28 29.27
N SER A 787 -17.12 25.56 29.81
CA SER A 787 -16.87 25.66 31.25
C SER A 787 -17.57 26.87 31.86
N VAL A 788 -17.86 27.91 31.08
CA VAL A 788 -18.57 29.12 31.54
C VAL A 788 -20.03 28.82 31.87
N SER A 789 -20.70 28.06 31.01
CA SER A 789 -22.13 27.77 31.15
C SER A 789 -22.42 26.40 31.76
N GLY A 790 -21.42 25.52 31.86
CA GLY A 790 -21.59 24.10 32.22
C GLY A 790 -22.39 23.29 31.20
N ASN A 791 -22.65 23.84 30.00
CA ASN A 791 -23.52 23.26 28.99
C ASN A 791 -22.87 23.28 27.59
N ILE A 792 -23.48 22.59 26.63
CA ILE A 792 -23.10 22.68 25.22
C ILE A 792 -23.56 24.04 24.68
N LEU A 793 -22.67 24.76 24.00
CA LEU A 793 -23.04 25.97 23.27
C LEU A 793 -23.86 25.60 22.02
N ASP A 794 -25.10 26.04 21.97
CA ASP A 794 -25.97 25.90 20.79
C ASP A 794 -25.71 27.00 19.74
N SER A 795 -26.49 26.99 18.65
CA SER A 795 -26.36 27.96 17.55
C SER A 795 -26.67 29.42 17.93
N GLU A 796 -27.32 29.67 19.07
CA GLU A 796 -27.68 31.00 19.54
C GLU A 796 -26.57 31.64 20.39
N HIS A 797 -25.64 30.84 20.91
CA HIS A 797 -24.52 31.31 21.73
C HIS A 797 -23.39 31.90 20.87
N LYS A 798 -23.17 33.21 21.01
CA LYS A 798 -22.04 33.91 20.37
C LYS A 798 -20.82 33.92 21.27
N THR A 799 -19.69 33.45 20.74
CA THR A 799 -18.36 33.49 21.40
C THR A 799 -17.65 34.85 21.22
N GLY A 800 -18.40 35.94 21.38
CA GLY A 800 -17.91 37.32 21.21
C GLY A 800 -17.25 37.87 22.49
N SER A 801 -16.93 39.17 22.49
CA SER A 801 -16.25 39.85 23.61
C SER A 801 -16.89 39.62 24.99
N LYS A 802 -18.23 39.63 25.08
CA LYS A 802 -18.96 39.35 26.33
C LYS A 802 -18.69 37.94 26.86
N TYR A 803 -18.76 36.93 26.00
CA TYR A 803 -18.48 35.54 26.39
C TYR A 803 -17.07 35.39 26.98
N TRP A 804 -16.08 36.05 26.38
CA TRP A 804 -14.69 35.96 26.85
C TRP A 804 -14.46 36.70 28.17
N ARG A 805 -15.21 37.78 28.43
CA ARG A 805 -15.26 38.39 29.76
C ARG A 805 -15.86 37.40 30.76
N ASP A 806 -17.01 36.82 30.43
CA ASP A 806 -17.68 35.84 31.30
C ASP A 806 -16.75 34.65 31.58
N ASN A 807 -15.94 34.20 30.59
CA ASN A 807 -14.92 33.16 30.75
C ASN A 807 -13.79 33.55 31.73
N LEU A 808 -13.38 34.82 31.75
CA LEU A 808 -12.35 35.32 32.67
C LEU A 808 -12.86 35.41 34.12
N GLU A 809 -14.14 35.74 34.29
CA GLU A 809 -14.78 36.04 35.58
C GLU A 809 -15.41 34.81 36.24
N SER A 810 -16.10 33.99 35.45
CA SER A 810 -16.95 32.90 35.95
C SER A 810 -16.15 31.67 36.37
N PRO A 811 -16.66 30.87 37.31
CA PRO A 811 -16.12 29.55 37.61
C PRO A 811 -16.01 28.64 36.39
N VAL A 812 -15.06 27.71 36.43
CA VAL A 812 -14.73 26.72 35.38
C VAL A 812 -15.25 25.34 35.72
#